data_AF-A0A2N5KUW9-F1
#
_entry.id   AF-A0A2N5KUW9-F1
#
_cell.length_a   1.000
_cell.length_b   1.000
_cell.length_c   1.000
_cell.angle_alpha   90.00
_cell.angle_beta   90.00
_cell.angle_gamma   90.00
#
_symmetry.space_group_name_H-M   'P 1'
#
loop_
_entity.id
_entity.type
_entity.pdbx_description
1 polymer ?
#
loop_
_entity_poly.entity_id
_entity_poly.type
_entity_poly.pdbx_seq_one_letter_code
_entity_poly.pdbx_strand_id
1 'polypeptide(L)'
;MKMEADSRTESRRQRWAEALILDPRTDLRANLVGELAEYLGEPEEEVLERCRTGAGELAGAWSDAVPKSTEEVAAFYGRTDAYLYDLTWWHALAEDESALAGVEALEAALGHRARTVLDFGSGIGSLGLLMARHGLDVTLAEINPTLCDYARWRFDRRGLPARFLDAGSEALPEDAFDFVSAVDVLEHLPDPRAALRSLAAALRPGGTLFVHLPPEADGSRPMHLWHDPDALLRHLDEAGLWLEGASGPSLVLRRGPAPRYALERGLEVRPTKKGWVLFSERPLMASRLNPQAAGLLARLEEERTAAEISEETDLPLIDAVTFLDGLAGRRLVKRTSKVLPARWPSVTVVVPSRNRPLETRACAESLLALDYPADGLEVLVVDDASEPPLWEALEGLPVRVLRLDENVGQSAARNLATEAARGEVVAFIDNDCLAHPDWLRALVPPVCEPGVDVVGGRVLSPPPDGKIAAFEDVRSPLDMGAVASVVGPRQPVAYLPSCSLAADREMLRRLGGFDKEMALGEDADLVWRVARAGSGVRYEPVAKIVHNHRTRLGAFLRRRADYGSSEADLQLRHSEARRTMMVPVLGTTALVVLPILPISWQASLGLVLLAALTLCIECGVKLRRLHGVGVRLSARKVVAAVMRQHGAGLYHLGSNVVRYYSLPLLGASLLWPALLPSVLTLLVIPPVVDHKRLRPKMTVTSFAYLYWSELAAYQIGVWRGCLKWRTIRPLIPKLRFSR
;
A
#
# COMPACT_ATOMS: atom_id res chain seq x y z
N MET A 1 12.24 -10.32 15.81
CA MET A 1 12.76 -11.38 14.91
C MET A 1 12.55 -12.77 15.48
N LYS A 2 13.40 -13.37 16.34
CA LYS A 2 13.19 -14.78 16.76
C LYS A 2 11.85 -15.03 17.47
N MET A 3 11.55 -14.24 18.51
CA MET A 3 10.27 -14.30 19.24
C MET A 3 9.03 -14.00 18.37
N GLU A 4 9.21 -13.27 17.27
CA GLU A 4 8.15 -12.84 16.36
C GLU A 4 7.91 -13.89 15.26
N ALA A 5 8.98 -14.55 14.81
CA ALA A 5 8.92 -15.73 13.95
C ALA A 5 8.26 -16.90 14.69
N ASP A 6 8.68 -17.18 15.93
CA ASP A 6 8.11 -18.24 16.77
C ASP A 6 6.60 -18.02 17.00
N SER A 7 6.18 -16.78 17.23
CA SER A 7 4.75 -16.43 17.36
C SER A 7 3.95 -16.61 16.07
N ARG A 8 4.56 -16.36 14.90
CA ARG A 8 3.89 -16.50 13.60
C ARG A 8 3.71 -17.97 13.24
N THR A 9 4.74 -18.78 13.46
CA THR A 9 4.68 -20.23 13.23
C THR A 9 3.61 -20.88 14.08
N GLU A 10 3.53 -20.53 15.37
CA GLU A 10 2.50 -21.08 16.26
C GLU A 10 1.07 -20.68 15.81
N SER A 11 0.88 -19.43 15.39
CA SER A 11 -0.40 -18.99 14.81
C SER A 11 -0.77 -19.77 13.53
N ARG A 12 0.21 -20.13 12.70
CA ARG A 12 -0.02 -20.93 11.49
C ARG A 12 -0.35 -22.38 11.83
N ARG A 13 0.35 -23.00 12.79
CA ARG A 13 0.01 -24.33 13.32
C ARG A 13 -1.42 -24.38 13.82
N GLN A 14 -1.84 -23.39 14.60
CA GLN A 14 -3.19 -23.32 15.11
C GLN A 14 -4.22 -23.27 13.96
N ARG A 15 -4.02 -22.38 12.98
CA ARG A 15 -4.93 -22.29 11.83
C ARG A 15 -4.98 -23.58 11.00
N TRP A 16 -3.82 -24.23 10.82
CA TRP A 16 -3.74 -25.52 10.13
C TRP A 16 -4.52 -26.61 10.86
N ALA A 17 -4.29 -26.74 12.18
CA ALA A 17 -4.99 -27.71 13.02
C ALA A 17 -6.51 -27.45 13.07
N GLU A 18 -6.91 -26.20 13.27
CA GLU A 18 -8.32 -25.77 13.27
C GLU A 18 -9.03 -26.08 11.96
N ALA A 19 -8.32 -26.14 10.83
CA ALA A 19 -8.90 -26.48 9.53
C ALA A 19 -9.06 -27.99 9.28
N LEU A 20 -8.22 -28.81 9.91
CA LEU A 20 -8.16 -30.24 9.63
C LEU A 20 -8.82 -31.10 10.70
N ILE A 21 -8.84 -30.66 11.95
CA ILE A 21 -9.42 -31.43 13.06
C ILE A 21 -10.96 -31.51 12.96
N LEU A 22 -11.51 -32.67 13.33
CA LEU A 22 -12.93 -32.95 13.55
C LEU A 22 -13.20 -33.26 15.03
N ASP A 23 -14.31 -32.76 15.56
CA ASP A 23 -14.81 -33.09 16.90
C ASP A 23 -15.13 -34.60 16.99
N PRO A 24 -14.79 -35.30 18.11
CA PRO A 24 -14.23 -34.78 19.36
C PRO A 24 -12.69 -34.85 19.45
N ARG A 25 -11.99 -35.17 18.35
CA ARG A 25 -10.53 -35.27 18.38
C ARG A 25 -9.94 -33.86 18.54
N THR A 26 -8.90 -33.71 19.35
CA THR A 26 -8.22 -32.41 19.58
C THR A 26 -6.75 -32.41 19.17
N ASP A 27 -6.20 -33.59 18.90
CA ASP A 27 -4.83 -33.77 18.42
C ASP A 27 -4.84 -33.94 16.90
N LEU A 28 -4.03 -33.15 16.19
CA LEU A 28 -4.00 -33.14 14.72
C LEU A 28 -3.59 -34.50 14.15
N ARG A 29 -2.57 -35.13 14.74
CA ARG A 29 -2.03 -36.40 14.24
C ARG A 29 -3.02 -37.53 14.46
N ALA A 30 -3.53 -37.68 15.67
CA ALA A 30 -4.57 -38.65 15.97
C ALA A 30 -5.79 -38.43 15.07
N ASN A 31 -6.17 -37.18 14.80
CA ASN A 31 -7.26 -36.88 13.88
C ASN A 31 -7.00 -37.41 12.46
N LEU A 32 -5.88 -37.05 11.85
CA LEU A 32 -5.60 -37.42 10.46
C LEU A 32 -5.43 -38.94 10.27
N VAL A 33 -4.76 -39.61 11.22
CA VAL A 33 -4.60 -41.07 11.19
C VAL A 33 -5.95 -41.76 11.39
N GLY A 34 -6.78 -41.28 12.31
CA GLY A 34 -8.12 -41.81 12.52
C GLY A 34 -9.06 -41.62 11.34
N GLU A 35 -9.01 -40.47 10.67
CA GLU A 35 -9.77 -40.24 9.43
C GLU A 35 -9.37 -41.24 8.34
N LEU A 36 -8.07 -41.48 8.18
CA LEU A 36 -7.56 -42.43 7.20
C LEU A 36 -7.98 -43.87 7.54
N ALA A 37 -7.84 -44.27 8.80
CA ALA A 37 -8.27 -45.58 9.29
C ALA A 37 -9.77 -45.83 9.06
N GLU A 38 -10.60 -44.81 9.31
CA GLU A 38 -12.04 -44.91 9.05
C GLU A 38 -12.37 -45.01 7.56
N TYR A 39 -11.68 -44.25 6.71
CA TYR A 39 -11.84 -44.33 5.25
C TYR A 39 -11.46 -45.71 4.71
N LEU A 40 -10.35 -46.28 5.18
CA LEU A 40 -9.86 -47.60 4.76
C LEU A 40 -10.65 -48.75 5.39
N GLY A 41 -11.32 -48.51 6.52
CA GLY A 41 -11.91 -49.58 7.33
C GLY A 41 -10.88 -50.45 8.05
N GLU A 42 -9.70 -49.88 8.34
CA GLU A 42 -8.55 -50.55 8.97
C GLU A 42 -8.38 -50.11 10.44
N PRO A 43 -7.72 -50.92 11.30
CA PRO A 43 -7.38 -50.51 12.66
C PRO A 43 -6.44 -49.29 12.68
N GLU A 44 -6.72 -48.32 13.54
CA GLU A 44 -5.93 -47.07 13.64
C GLU A 44 -4.45 -47.33 13.96
N GLU A 45 -4.13 -48.39 14.72
CA GLU A 45 -2.76 -48.79 15.04
C GLU A 45 -1.97 -49.26 13.81
N GLU A 46 -2.63 -49.98 12.88
CA GLU A 46 -2.00 -50.47 11.65
C GLU A 46 -1.74 -49.32 10.68
N VAL A 47 -2.73 -48.43 10.53
CA VAL A 47 -2.58 -47.21 9.72
C VAL A 47 -1.50 -46.28 10.27
N LEU A 48 -1.43 -46.12 11.60
CA LEU A 48 -0.40 -45.33 12.25
C LEU A 48 1.00 -45.86 11.93
N GLU A 49 1.20 -47.18 11.96
CA GLU A 49 2.50 -47.77 11.68
C GLU A 49 2.89 -47.58 10.21
N ARG A 50 1.95 -47.78 9.27
CA ARG A 50 2.19 -47.49 7.84
C ARG A 50 2.48 -46.01 7.59
N CYS A 51 1.80 -45.09 8.28
CA CYS A 51 2.09 -43.65 8.21
C CYS A 51 3.53 -43.33 8.63
N ARG A 52 4.09 -44.01 9.63
CA ARG A 52 5.49 -43.80 10.06
C ARG A 52 6.52 -44.31 9.05
N THR A 53 6.18 -45.32 8.26
CA THR A 53 7.08 -45.94 7.27
C THR A 53 6.83 -45.47 5.84
N GLY A 54 5.75 -44.73 5.59
CA GLY A 54 5.26 -44.35 4.26
C GLY A 54 6.31 -43.68 3.38
N ALA A 55 7.06 -42.69 3.90
CA ALA A 55 8.14 -42.04 3.16
C ALA A 55 9.21 -43.04 2.68
N GLY A 56 9.60 -43.98 3.54
CA GLY A 56 10.56 -45.02 3.22
C GLY A 56 10.04 -46.03 2.20
N GLU A 57 8.76 -46.41 2.30
CA GLU A 57 8.08 -47.27 1.32
C GLU A 57 8.03 -46.62 -0.06
N LEU A 58 7.73 -45.31 -0.12
CA LEU A 58 7.75 -44.52 -1.36
C LEU A 58 9.15 -44.44 -1.98
N ALA A 59 10.17 -44.13 -1.18
CA ALA A 59 11.55 -44.08 -1.63
C ALA A 59 12.04 -45.44 -2.16
N GLY A 60 11.67 -46.53 -1.48
CA GLY A 60 11.94 -47.90 -1.93
C GLY A 60 11.26 -48.21 -3.27
N ALA A 61 9.94 -47.98 -3.35
CA ALA A 61 9.16 -48.22 -4.57
C ALA A 61 9.66 -47.40 -5.77
N TRP A 62 10.08 -46.15 -5.55
CA TRP A 62 10.69 -45.32 -6.59
C TRP A 62 12.03 -45.87 -7.04
N SER A 63 12.88 -46.27 -6.09
CA SER A 63 14.20 -46.85 -6.37
C SER A 63 14.12 -48.19 -7.12
N ASP A 64 13.04 -48.93 -6.93
CA ASP A 64 12.76 -50.18 -7.66
C ASP A 64 12.20 -49.90 -9.08
N ALA A 65 11.33 -48.90 -9.21
CA ALA A 65 10.70 -48.55 -10.50
C ALA A 65 11.65 -47.82 -11.45
N VAL A 66 12.49 -46.91 -10.94
CA VAL A 66 13.45 -46.06 -11.69
C VAL A 66 12.83 -45.47 -12.96
N PRO A 67 11.75 -44.67 -12.85
CA PRO A 67 11.05 -44.13 -14.02
C PRO A 67 11.97 -43.19 -14.83
N LYS A 68 11.93 -43.29 -16.16
CA LYS A 68 12.82 -42.57 -17.09
C LYS A 68 12.09 -41.65 -18.07
N SER A 69 10.77 -41.74 -18.16
CA SER A 69 9.94 -40.90 -19.01
C SER A 69 8.84 -40.19 -18.23
N THR A 70 8.25 -39.16 -18.85
CA THR A 70 7.13 -38.43 -18.24
C THR A 70 5.93 -39.32 -17.96
N GLU A 71 5.64 -40.25 -18.86
CA GLU A 71 4.55 -41.21 -18.73
C GLU A 71 4.81 -42.22 -17.61
N GLU A 72 6.06 -42.68 -17.44
CA GLU A 72 6.44 -43.61 -16.36
C GLU A 72 6.36 -42.93 -14.99
N VAL A 73 6.80 -41.67 -14.90
CA VAL A 73 6.68 -40.87 -13.68
C VAL A 73 5.21 -40.67 -13.33
N ALA A 74 4.38 -40.22 -14.28
CA ALA A 74 2.94 -40.06 -14.08
C ALA A 74 2.24 -41.36 -13.66
N ALA A 75 2.61 -42.49 -14.30
CA ALA A 75 2.06 -43.80 -13.96
C ALA A 75 2.45 -44.28 -12.55
N PHE A 76 3.65 -43.94 -12.06
CA PHE A 76 4.05 -44.21 -10.69
C PHE A 76 3.18 -43.45 -9.70
N TYR A 77 3.06 -42.13 -9.87
CA TYR A 77 2.23 -41.30 -8.98
C TYR A 77 0.75 -41.72 -9.00
N GLY A 78 0.22 -42.10 -10.17
CA GLY A 78 -1.17 -42.51 -10.31
C GLY A 78 -1.52 -43.88 -9.72
N ARG A 79 -0.56 -44.69 -9.28
CA ARG A 79 -0.79 -46.09 -8.86
C ARG A 79 -0.32 -46.44 -7.46
N THR A 80 0.52 -45.62 -6.85
CA THR A 80 1.11 -45.92 -5.53
C THR A 80 0.19 -45.47 -4.41
N ASP A 81 -0.20 -46.39 -3.53
CA ASP A 81 -1.05 -46.14 -2.34
C ASP A 81 -0.24 -45.60 -1.15
N ALA A 82 1.09 -45.82 -1.12
CA ALA A 82 1.97 -45.35 -0.04
C ALA A 82 1.92 -43.81 0.18
N TYR A 83 1.57 -43.03 -0.86
CA TYR A 83 1.35 -41.58 -0.73
C TYR A 83 0.21 -41.23 0.23
N LEU A 84 -0.79 -42.09 0.37
CA LEU A 84 -1.91 -41.87 1.27
C LEU A 84 -1.43 -41.80 2.73
N TYR A 85 -0.50 -42.68 3.08
CA TYR A 85 0.09 -42.78 4.42
C TYR A 85 1.13 -41.69 4.66
N ASP A 86 2.04 -41.48 3.70
CA ASP A 86 3.07 -40.45 3.76
C ASP A 86 2.48 -39.03 3.91
N LEU A 87 1.55 -38.66 3.02
CA LEU A 87 0.92 -37.33 3.08
C LEU A 87 0.09 -37.16 4.37
N THR A 88 -0.54 -38.22 4.87
CA THR A 88 -1.25 -38.18 6.17
C THR A 88 -0.29 -37.87 7.31
N TRP A 89 0.90 -38.47 7.30
CA TRP A 89 1.94 -38.21 8.30
C TRP A 89 2.55 -36.81 8.17
N TRP A 90 2.81 -36.38 6.94
CA TRP A 90 3.37 -35.06 6.64
C TRP A 90 2.43 -33.92 7.03
N HIS A 91 1.16 -33.98 6.63
CA HIS A 91 0.15 -32.98 6.99
C HIS A 91 -0.20 -32.98 8.49
N ALA A 92 0.17 -34.02 9.23
CA ALA A 92 0.09 -34.05 10.70
C ALA A 92 1.20 -33.28 11.41
N LEU A 93 2.13 -32.64 10.66
CA LEU A 93 3.30 -31.93 11.18
C LEU A 93 4.17 -32.83 12.05
N ALA A 94 4.29 -34.11 11.66
CA ALA A 94 4.90 -35.13 12.50
C ALA A 94 6.44 -35.10 12.49
N GLU A 95 7.03 -34.72 11.36
CA GLU A 95 8.48 -34.69 11.15
C GLU A 95 9.01 -33.25 11.10
N ASP A 96 8.34 -32.40 10.32
CA ASP A 96 8.67 -30.99 10.16
C ASP A 96 7.42 -30.13 9.97
N GLU A 97 7.63 -28.85 9.68
CA GLU A 97 6.57 -27.84 9.54
C GLU A 97 6.31 -27.40 8.09
N SER A 98 6.90 -28.07 7.10
CA SER A 98 6.83 -27.66 5.69
C SER A 98 5.38 -27.66 5.17
N ALA A 99 4.50 -28.52 5.68
CA ALA A 99 3.06 -28.46 5.35
C ALA A 99 2.38 -27.12 5.72
N LEU A 100 2.98 -26.31 6.61
CA LEU A 100 2.51 -24.94 6.88
C LEU A 100 2.68 -24.00 5.69
N ALA A 101 3.41 -24.39 4.63
CA ALA A 101 3.38 -23.72 3.33
C ALA A 101 1.95 -23.57 2.81
N GLY A 102 1.05 -24.50 3.12
CA GLY A 102 -0.38 -24.37 2.81
C GLY A 102 -1.05 -23.18 3.51
N VAL A 103 -0.64 -22.84 4.74
CA VAL A 103 -1.12 -21.62 5.42
C VAL A 103 -0.56 -20.37 4.76
N GLU A 104 0.68 -20.41 4.26
CA GLU A 104 1.24 -19.31 3.47
C GLU A 104 0.49 -19.11 2.15
N ALA A 105 0.13 -20.18 1.46
CA ALA A 105 -0.69 -20.15 0.27
C ALA A 105 -2.06 -19.52 0.55
N LEU A 106 -2.71 -19.89 1.67
CA LEU A 106 -3.95 -19.24 2.10
C LEU A 106 -3.74 -17.74 2.40
N GLU A 107 -2.69 -17.38 3.13
CA GLU A 107 -2.37 -15.98 3.44
C GLU A 107 -2.19 -15.16 2.14
N ALA A 108 -1.49 -15.73 1.15
CA ALA A 108 -1.34 -15.13 -0.17
C ALA A 108 -2.69 -15.01 -0.90
N ALA A 109 -3.48 -16.09 -0.99
CA ALA A 109 -4.77 -16.10 -1.65
C ALA A 109 -5.71 -15.01 -1.10
N LEU A 110 -5.82 -14.91 0.24
CA LEU A 110 -6.63 -13.88 0.90
C LEU A 110 -6.04 -12.47 0.69
N GLY A 111 -4.73 -12.31 0.78
CA GLY A 111 -4.04 -11.04 0.53
C GLY A 111 -4.24 -10.51 -0.89
N HIS A 112 -4.43 -11.40 -1.86
CA HIS A 112 -4.74 -11.09 -3.26
C HIS A 112 -6.25 -11.08 -3.57
N ARG A 113 -7.11 -11.18 -2.56
CA ARG A 113 -8.58 -11.19 -2.69
C ARG A 113 -9.09 -12.28 -3.64
N ALA A 114 -8.40 -13.42 -3.68
CA ALA A 114 -8.83 -14.56 -4.48
C ALA A 114 -10.23 -15.02 -4.03
N ARG A 115 -11.03 -15.48 -4.99
CA ARG A 115 -12.33 -16.12 -4.72
C ARG A 115 -12.37 -17.53 -5.27
N THR A 116 -11.83 -17.70 -6.46
CA THR A 116 -11.70 -19.00 -7.14
C THR A 116 -10.26 -19.46 -7.08
N VAL A 117 -10.04 -20.66 -6.55
CA VAL A 117 -8.71 -21.20 -6.29
C VAL A 117 -8.57 -22.60 -6.87
N LEU A 118 -7.40 -22.88 -7.45
CA LEU A 118 -6.96 -24.22 -7.84
C LEU A 118 -5.85 -24.67 -6.91
N ASP A 119 -6.03 -25.82 -6.28
CA ASP A 119 -4.97 -26.54 -5.58
C ASP A 119 -4.43 -27.64 -6.52
N PHE A 120 -3.30 -27.37 -7.17
CA PHE A 120 -2.68 -28.28 -8.14
C PHE A 120 -1.72 -29.23 -7.45
N GLY A 121 -1.92 -30.54 -7.62
CA GLY A 121 -1.23 -31.57 -6.83
C GLY A 121 -1.76 -31.63 -5.40
N SER A 122 -3.09 -31.64 -5.26
CA SER A 122 -3.76 -31.42 -3.97
C SER A 122 -3.56 -32.52 -2.91
N GLY A 123 -3.03 -33.69 -3.32
CA GLY A 123 -2.78 -34.82 -2.43
C GLY A 123 -4.05 -35.28 -1.72
N ILE A 124 -3.99 -35.36 -0.39
CA ILE A 124 -5.16 -35.73 0.45
C ILE A 124 -6.13 -34.57 0.71
N GLY A 125 -5.96 -33.43 0.03
CA GLY A 125 -6.87 -32.28 0.05
C GLY A 125 -6.78 -31.36 1.27
N SER A 126 -5.72 -31.44 2.07
CA SER A 126 -5.59 -30.66 3.32
C SER A 126 -5.56 -29.14 3.08
N LEU A 127 -4.84 -28.67 2.06
CA LEU A 127 -4.83 -27.25 1.69
C LEU A 127 -6.19 -26.81 1.14
N GLY A 128 -6.80 -27.60 0.26
CA GLY A 128 -8.17 -27.37 -0.20
C GLY A 128 -9.18 -27.23 0.94
N LEU A 129 -9.12 -28.09 1.96
CA LEU A 129 -9.99 -28.00 3.14
C LEU A 129 -9.79 -26.70 3.91
N LEU A 130 -8.52 -26.30 4.10
CA LEU A 130 -8.16 -25.03 4.71
C LEU A 130 -8.74 -23.86 3.92
N MET A 131 -8.60 -23.85 2.60
CA MET A 131 -9.13 -22.80 1.72
C MET A 131 -10.66 -22.74 1.71
N ALA A 132 -11.34 -23.89 1.63
CA ALA A 132 -12.80 -23.98 1.63
C ALA A 132 -13.41 -23.51 2.94
N ARG A 133 -12.79 -23.82 4.09
CA ARG A 133 -13.21 -23.29 5.41
C ARG A 133 -13.10 -21.77 5.52
N HIS A 134 -12.26 -21.14 4.69
CA HIS A 134 -12.13 -19.68 4.59
C HIS A 134 -13.01 -19.09 3.47
N GLY A 135 -13.96 -19.85 2.92
CA GLY A 135 -14.97 -19.37 1.99
C GLY A 135 -14.51 -19.23 0.54
N LEU A 136 -13.38 -19.85 0.17
CA LEU A 136 -12.89 -19.89 -1.20
C LEU A 136 -13.62 -20.98 -2.02
N ASP A 137 -13.88 -20.72 -3.31
CA ASP A 137 -14.37 -21.71 -4.27
C ASP A 137 -13.20 -22.56 -4.75
N VAL A 138 -13.05 -23.75 -4.17
CA VAL A 138 -11.89 -24.62 -4.32
C VAL A 138 -12.10 -25.64 -5.42
N THR A 139 -11.11 -25.73 -6.32
CA THR A 139 -10.93 -26.85 -7.24
C THR A 139 -9.63 -27.57 -6.88
N LEU A 140 -9.69 -28.89 -6.73
CA LEU A 140 -8.55 -29.75 -6.44
C LEU A 140 -8.18 -30.49 -7.73
N ALA A 141 -6.93 -30.40 -8.16
CA ALA A 141 -6.41 -31.18 -9.27
C ALA A 141 -5.40 -32.21 -8.75
N GLU A 142 -5.70 -33.49 -8.95
CA GLU A 142 -4.89 -34.61 -8.45
C GLU A 142 -4.81 -35.70 -9.51
N ILE A 143 -3.62 -36.29 -9.68
CA ILE A 143 -3.36 -37.35 -10.67
C ILE A 143 -3.61 -38.75 -10.09
N ASN A 144 -3.48 -38.92 -8.77
CA ASN A 144 -3.72 -40.18 -8.11
C ASN A 144 -5.21 -40.33 -7.75
N PRO A 145 -5.94 -41.30 -8.36
CA PRO A 145 -7.36 -41.46 -8.12
C PRO A 145 -7.68 -41.82 -6.66
N THR A 146 -6.82 -42.59 -5.98
CA THR A 146 -7.00 -42.95 -4.57
C THR A 146 -6.90 -41.73 -3.66
N LEU A 147 -5.93 -40.84 -3.90
CA LEU A 147 -5.80 -39.58 -3.15
C LEU A 147 -7.00 -38.66 -3.40
N CYS A 148 -7.42 -38.55 -4.67
CA CYS A 148 -8.59 -37.77 -5.06
C CYS A 148 -9.88 -38.27 -4.39
N ASP A 149 -10.09 -39.59 -4.37
CA ASP A 149 -11.24 -40.23 -3.73
C ASP A 149 -11.23 -40.03 -2.21
N TYR A 150 -10.07 -40.17 -1.56
CA TYR A 150 -9.93 -39.89 -0.13
C TYR A 150 -10.17 -38.40 0.18
N ALA A 151 -9.62 -37.48 -0.61
CA ALA A 151 -9.87 -36.05 -0.47
C ALA A 151 -11.37 -35.75 -0.60
N ARG A 152 -12.05 -36.31 -1.60
CA ARG A 152 -13.52 -36.17 -1.77
C ARG A 152 -14.28 -36.66 -0.54
N TRP A 153 -13.93 -37.83 -0.01
CA TRP A 153 -14.52 -38.34 1.23
C TRP A 153 -14.33 -37.38 2.42
N ARG A 154 -13.15 -36.76 2.56
CA ARG A 154 -12.87 -35.78 3.63
C ARG A 154 -13.69 -34.50 3.50
N PHE A 155 -13.94 -34.04 2.27
CA PHE A 155 -14.80 -32.88 1.98
C PHE A 155 -16.28 -33.19 2.26
N ASP A 156 -16.78 -34.33 1.79
CA ASP A 156 -18.14 -34.80 2.01
C ASP A 156 -18.45 -34.92 3.51
N ARG A 157 -17.52 -35.52 4.26
CA ARG A 157 -17.60 -35.64 5.72
C ARG A 157 -17.73 -34.29 6.43
N ARG A 158 -17.16 -33.22 5.86
CA ARG A 158 -17.21 -31.85 6.40
C ARG A 158 -18.35 -31.02 5.82
N GLY A 159 -19.11 -31.53 4.85
CA GLY A 159 -20.13 -30.77 4.14
C GLY A 159 -19.58 -29.55 3.39
N LEU A 160 -18.31 -29.61 2.96
CA LEU A 160 -17.65 -28.51 2.25
C LEU A 160 -17.75 -28.74 0.74
N PRO A 161 -18.20 -27.76 -0.05
CA PRO A 161 -18.21 -27.88 -1.50
C PRO A 161 -16.80 -27.78 -2.08
N ALA A 162 -16.50 -28.61 -3.07
CA ALA A 162 -15.30 -28.51 -3.89
C ALA A 162 -15.51 -29.17 -5.27
N ARG A 163 -14.68 -28.77 -6.24
CA ARG A 163 -14.57 -29.47 -7.54
C ARG A 163 -13.29 -30.30 -7.55
N PHE A 164 -13.32 -31.42 -8.25
CA PHE A 164 -12.19 -32.33 -8.38
C PHE A 164 -11.91 -32.54 -9.86
N LEU A 165 -10.66 -32.37 -10.27
CA LEU A 165 -10.17 -32.57 -11.62
C LEU A 165 -9.14 -33.70 -11.62
N ASP A 166 -9.26 -34.64 -12.56
CA ASP A 166 -8.22 -35.63 -12.81
C ASP A 166 -7.07 -34.98 -13.61
N ALA A 167 -5.99 -34.63 -12.92
CA ALA A 167 -4.84 -33.96 -13.55
C ALA A 167 -4.09 -34.86 -14.55
N GLY A 168 -4.35 -36.17 -14.56
CA GLY A 168 -3.75 -37.12 -15.50
C GLY A 168 -4.47 -37.20 -16.84
N SER A 169 -5.75 -36.81 -16.90
CA SER A 169 -6.58 -36.96 -18.11
C SER A 169 -7.31 -35.68 -18.54
N GLU A 170 -7.51 -34.73 -17.63
CA GLU A 170 -8.19 -33.46 -17.90
C GLU A 170 -7.19 -32.30 -18.02
N ALA A 171 -7.39 -31.46 -19.04
CA ALA A 171 -6.66 -30.21 -19.13
C ALA A 171 -7.21 -29.18 -18.13
N LEU A 172 -6.32 -28.37 -17.55
CA LEU A 172 -6.74 -27.27 -16.68
C LEU A 172 -7.55 -26.23 -17.49
N PRO A 173 -8.66 -25.71 -16.95
CA PRO A 173 -9.46 -24.71 -17.64
C PRO A 173 -8.70 -23.38 -17.71
N GLU A 174 -8.64 -22.77 -18.89
CA GLU A 174 -7.99 -21.47 -19.10
C GLU A 174 -8.77 -20.31 -18.45
N ASP A 175 -8.02 -19.32 -17.93
CA ASP A 175 -8.55 -18.08 -17.33
C ASP A 175 -9.65 -18.30 -16.27
N ALA A 176 -9.58 -19.42 -15.54
CA ALA A 176 -10.63 -19.87 -14.64
C ALA A 176 -10.43 -19.46 -13.18
N PHE A 177 -9.19 -19.22 -12.76
CA PHE A 177 -8.84 -19.05 -11.35
C PHE A 177 -8.22 -17.69 -11.05
N ASP A 178 -8.55 -17.13 -9.88
CA ASP A 178 -7.88 -15.92 -9.37
C ASP A 178 -6.51 -16.28 -8.75
N PHE A 179 -6.42 -17.49 -8.22
CA PHE A 179 -5.25 -18.01 -7.51
C PHE A 179 -5.04 -19.49 -7.82
N VAL A 180 -3.77 -19.89 -7.94
CA VAL A 180 -3.35 -21.28 -8.10
C VAL A 180 -2.27 -21.56 -7.06
N SER A 181 -2.36 -22.67 -6.33
CA SER A 181 -1.27 -23.20 -5.51
C SER A 181 -0.64 -24.42 -6.17
N ALA A 182 0.69 -24.51 -6.06
CA ALA A 182 1.47 -25.71 -6.31
C ALA A 182 2.47 -25.85 -5.15
N VAL A 183 2.12 -26.62 -4.13
CA VAL A 183 2.90 -26.77 -2.89
C VAL A 183 3.58 -28.13 -2.88
N ASP A 184 4.90 -28.15 -3.02
CA ASP A 184 5.70 -29.38 -3.11
C ASP A 184 5.23 -30.31 -4.25
N VAL A 185 5.10 -29.73 -5.45
CA VAL A 185 4.59 -30.42 -6.64
C VAL A 185 5.53 -30.31 -7.82
N LEU A 186 6.03 -29.10 -8.10
CA LEU A 186 6.80 -28.85 -9.33
C LEU A 186 8.13 -29.62 -9.37
N GLU A 187 8.72 -29.92 -8.21
CA GLU A 187 9.92 -30.73 -8.08
C GLU A 187 9.72 -32.18 -8.52
N HIS A 188 8.50 -32.69 -8.46
CA HIS A 188 8.14 -34.05 -8.87
C HIS A 188 7.88 -34.17 -10.37
N LEU A 189 7.76 -33.03 -11.07
CA LEU A 189 7.39 -33.01 -12.48
C LEU A 189 8.62 -33.14 -13.39
N PRO A 190 8.56 -33.99 -14.43
CA PRO A 190 9.64 -34.12 -15.41
C PRO A 190 9.90 -32.84 -16.21
N ASP A 191 8.85 -32.09 -16.55
CA ASP A 191 8.93 -30.78 -17.22
C ASP A 191 8.15 -29.71 -16.42
N PRO A 192 8.78 -29.10 -15.40
CA PRO A 192 8.17 -28.04 -14.61
C PRO A 192 7.89 -26.77 -15.43
N ARG A 193 8.54 -26.58 -16.60
CA ARG A 193 8.30 -25.42 -17.47
C ARG A 193 6.98 -25.56 -18.21
N ALA A 194 6.66 -26.75 -18.70
CA ALA A 194 5.35 -27.03 -19.28
C ALA A 194 4.24 -26.87 -18.24
N ALA A 195 4.46 -27.37 -17.01
CA ALA A 195 3.53 -27.17 -15.90
C ALA A 195 3.33 -25.69 -15.59
N LEU A 196 4.41 -24.90 -15.49
CA LEU A 196 4.33 -23.46 -15.25
C LEU A 196 3.49 -22.73 -16.29
N ARG A 197 3.64 -23.06 -17.59
CA ARG A 197 2.81 -22.48 -18.67
C ARG A 197 1.33 -22.87 -18.53
N SER A 198 1.05 -24.12 -18.17
CA SER A 198 -0.32 -24.61 -17.94
C SER A 198 -0.98 -23.90 -16.76
N LEU A 199 -0.27 -23.79 -15.63
CA LEU A 199 -0.75 -23.09 -14.42
C LEU A 199 -0.94 -21.59 -14.69
N ALA A 200 -0.04 -20.97 -15.46
CA ALA A 200 -0.21 -19.59 -15.89
C ALA A 200 -1.47 -19.44 -16.77
N ALA A 201 -1.69 -20.32 -17.75
CA ALA A 201 -2.87 -20.29 -18.61
C ALA A 201 -4.19 -20.46 -17.82
N ALA A 202 -4.17 -21.24 -16.73
CA ALA A 202 -5.33 -21.42 -15.85
C ALA A 202 -5.69 -20.18 -15.02
N LEU A 203 -4.73 -19.30 -14.74
CA LEU A 203 -4.95 -18.05 -14.00
C LEU A 203 -5.61 -16.98 -14.85
N ARG A 204 -6.56 -16.21 -14.32
CA ARG A 204 -7.00 -14.97 -14.98
C ARG A 204 -5.83 -13.99 -15.14
N PRO A 205 -5.86 -13.09 -16.14
CA PRO A 205 -4.92 -11.96 -16.19
C PRO A 205 -4.92 -11.18 -14.87
N GLY A 206 -3.76 -11.01 -14.24
CA GLY A 206 -3.65 -10.40 -12.90
C GLY A 206 -3.73 -11.39 -11.73
N GLY A 207 -4.01 -12.66 -12.00
CA GLY A 207 -4.04 -13.77 -11.05
C GLY A 207 -2.69 -14.07 -10.42
N THR A 208 -2.71 -14.88 -9.37
CA THR A 208 -1.54 -15.18 -8.53
C THR A 208 -1.26 -16.68 -8.52
N LEU A 209 -0.02 -17.06 -8.81
CA LEU A 209 0.48 -18.42 -8.64
C LEU A 209 1.37 -18.45 -7.40
N PHE A 210 1.02 -19.29 -6.43
CA PHE A 210 1.86 -19.60 -5.28
C PHE A 210 2.59 -20.92 -5.53
N VAL A 211 3.91 -20.90 -5.44
CA VAL A 211 4.77 -22.07 -5.59
C VAL A 211 5.56 -22.25 -4.31
N HIS A 212 5.54 -23.45 -3.74
CA HIS A 212 6.53 -23.84 -2.72
C HIS A 212 7.45 -24.88 -3.35
N LEU A 213 8.76 -24.60 -3.32
CA LEU A 213 9.81 -25.46 -3.87
C LEU A 213 10.89 -25.70 -2.81
N PRO A 214 11.12 -26.95 -2.38
CA PRO A 214 12.11 -27.26 -1.36
C PRO A 214 13.54 -27.04 -1.90
N PRO A 215 14.45 -26.45 -1.09
CA PRO A 215 15.71 -25.91 -1.57
C PRO A 215 16.85 -26.93 -1.77
N GLU A 216 16.72 -28.16 -1.28
CA GLU A 216 17.82 -29.16 -1.32
C GLU A 216 17.32 -30.54 -1.77
N ALA A 217 18.21 -31.30 -2.38
CA ALA A 217 17.99 -32.71 -2.71
C ALA A 217 18.06 -33.56 -1.43
N ASP A 218 16.96 -34.20 -1.08
CA ASP A 218 16.90 -35.14 0.04
C ASP A 218 17.02 -36.58 -0.49
N GLY A 219 18.00 -37.33 0.01
CA GLY A 219 18.16 -38.75 -0.31
C GLY A 219 17.00 -39.62 0.17
N SER A 220 16.18 -39.13 1.09
CA SER A 220 14.93 -39.77 1.52
C SER A 220 13.77 -39.57 0.53
N ARG A 221 13.90 -38.62 -0.42
CA ARG A 221 12.88 -38.29 -1.42
C ARG A 221 13.45 -38.32 -2.84
N PRO A 222 13.85 -39.51 -3.34
CA PRO A 222 14.51 -39.66 -4.66
C PRO A 222 13.62 -39.28 -5.85
N MET A 223 12.33 -39.07 -5.60
CA MET A 223 11.33 -38.65 -6.58
C MET A 223 11.28 -37.14 -6.81
N HIS A 224 12.04 -36.34 -6.06
CA HIS A 224 12.26 -34.93 -6.35
C HIS A 224 13.29 -34.83 -7.48
N LEU A 225 12.84 -34.43 -8.67
CA LEU A 225 13.66 -34.33 -9.88
C LEU A 225 14.32 -32.95 -10.01
N TRP A 226 13.78 -31.91 -9.36
CA TRP A 226 14.22 -30.52 -9.48
C TRP A 226 14.43 -29.84 -8.13
N HIS A 227 15.56 -29.13 -8.00
CA HIS A 227 15.94 -28.40 -6.78
C HIS A 227 16.53 -27.01 -7.06
N ASP A 228 16.59 -26.57 -8.33
CA ASP A 228 17.11 -25.26 -8.72
C ASP A 228 15.95 -24.27 -8.99
N PRO A 229 15.54 -23.44 -8.01
CA PRO A 229 14.49 -22.45 -8.21
C PRO A 229 14.90 -21.38 -9.23
N ASP A 230 16.19 -21.04 -9.36
CA ASP A 230 16.65 -20.04 -10.33
C ASP A 230 16.45 -20.54 -11.76
N ALA A 231 16.55 -21.86 -12.00
CA ALA A 231 16.20 -22.44 -13.29
C ALA A 231 14.72 -22.24 -13.64
N LEU A 232 13.80 -22.35 -12.68
CA LEU A 232 12.38 -22.08 -12.93
C LEU A 232 12.14 -20.58 -13.17
N LEU A 233 12.77 -19.72 -12.37
CA LEU A 233 12.60 -18.27 -12.42
C LEU A 233 13.03 -17.65 -13.76
N ARG A 234 13.99 -18.26 -14.47
CA ARG A 234 14.40 -17.84 -15.82
C ARG A 234 13.32 -18.01 -16.90
N HIS A 235 12.27 -18.77 -16.63
CA HIS A 235 11.19 -19.05 -17.60
C HIS A 235 9.87 -18.34 -17.29
N LEU A 236 9.84 -17.44 -16.29
CA LEU A 236 8.61 -16.73 -15.92
C LEU A 236 8.05 -15.89 -17.07
N ASP A 237 8.90 -15.13 -17.77
CA ASP A 237 8.48 -14.25 -18.86
C ASP A 237 7.86 -15.04 -20.04
N GLU A 238 8.41 -16.23 -20.35
CA GLU A 238 7.86 -17.14 -21.36
C GLU A 238 6.47 -17.67 -20.98
N ALA A 239 6.21 -17.83 -19.68
CA ALA A 239 4.90 -18.21 -19.15
C ALA A 239 3.96 -17.01 -18.93
N GLY A 240 4.41 -15.77 -19.18
CA GLY A 240 3.63 -14.56 -18.90
C GLY A 240 3.46 -14.27 -17.40
N LEU A 241 4.40 -14.74 -16.58
CA LEU A 241 4.46 -14.55 -15.14
C LEU A 241 5.60 -13.61 -14.77
N TRP A 242 5.52 -12.99 -13.59
CA TRP A 242 6.63 -12.27 -12.97
C TRP A 242 6.66 -12.53 -11.46
N LEU A 243 7.85 -12.45 -10.86
CA LEU A 243 8.04 -12.66 -9.43
C LEU A 243 7.62 -11.41 -8.65
N GLU A 244 6.62 -11.53 -7.79
CA GLU A 244 6.18 -10.46 -6.89
C GLU A 244 6.94 -10.47 -5.57
N GLY A 245 7.22 -11.66 -5.04
CA GLY A 245 7.97 -11.80 -3.82
C GLY A 245 8.33 -13.25 -3.52
N ALA A 246 9.26 -13.42 -2.59
CA ALA A 246 9.67 -14.72 -2.09
C ALA A 246 9.85 -14.68 -0.56
N SER A 247 9.58 -15.79 0.10
CA SER A 247 9.77 -15.99 1.53
C SER A 247 10.32 -17.39 1.77
N GLY A 248 11.65 -17.51 1.80
CA GLY A 248 12.30 -18.82 1.84
C GLY A 248 11.97 -19.64 0.58
N PRO A 249 11.46 -20.88 0.71
CA PRO A 249 11.08 -21.73 -0.42
C PRO A 249 9.77 -21.31 -1.12
N SER A 250 9.01 -20.39 -0.53
CA SER A 250 7.73 -19.92 -1.07
C SER A 250 7.92 -18.76 -2.05
N LEU A 251 7.36 -18.88 -3.25
CA LEU A 251 7.38 -17.90 -4.31
C LEU A 251 5.95 -17.43 -4.61
N VAL A 252 5.76 -16.13 -4.75
CA VAL A 252 4.51 -15.51 -5.20
C VAL A 252 4.73 -14.91 -6.58
N LEU A 253 4.05 -15.47 -7.57
CA LEU A 253 4.16 -15.11 -8.98
C LEU A 253 2.83 -14.51 -9.45
N ARG A 254 2.88 -13.58 -10.40
CA ARG A 254 1.70 -12.88 -10.90
C ARG A 254 1.61 -12.98 -12.41
N ARG A 255 0.42 -13.25 -12.95
CA ARG A 255 0.17 -13.26 -14.39
C ARG A 255 -0.01 -11.85 -14.94
N GLY A 256 0.71 -11.53 -16.01
CA GLY A 256 0.60 -10.26 -16.73
C GLY A 256 1.90 -9.47 -16.78
N PRO A 257 1.85 -8.16 -17.08
CA PRO A 257 3.05 -7.37 -17.28
C PRO A 257 3.79 -7.11 -15.96
N ALA A 258 5.08 -7.41 -15.95
CA ALA A 258 5.96 -7.12 -14.83
C ALA A 258 6.03 -5.61 -14.52
N PRO A 259 6.19 -5.22 -13.24
CA PRO A 259 6.52 -3.86 -12.85
C PRO A 259 7.81 -3.39 -13.53
N ARG A 260 7.82 -2.12 -13.93
CA ARG A 260 9.01 -1.46 -14.47
C ARG A 260 9.59 -0.49 -13.46
N TYR A 261 10.91 -0.43 -13.44
CA TYR A 261 11.73 0.36 -12.55
C TYR A 261 12.57 1.35 -13.35
N ALA A 262 12.65 2.59 -12.89
CA ALA A 262 13.55 3.60 -13.44
C ALA A 262 14.11 4.46 -12.32
N LEU A 263 15.30 5.01 -12.52
CA LEU A 263 15.93 5.91 -11.58
C LEU A 263 15.04 7.15 -11.37
N GLU A 264 14.86 7.56 -10.11
CA GLU A 264 14.00 8.69 -9.80
C GLU A 264 14.52 9.98 -10.45
N ARG A 265 13.59 10.85 -10.89
CA ARG A 265 13.94 12.02 -11.70
C ARG A 265 14.91 12.94 -10.97
N GLY A 266 16.05 13.22 -11.61
CA GLY A 266 17.08 14.12 -11.10
C GLY A 266 18.18 13.44 -10.28
N LEU A 267 18.09 12.11 -10.10
CA LEU A 267 19.22 11.27 -9.72
C LEU A 267 19.98 10.83 -10.98
N GLU A 268 21.29 10.68 -10.85
CA GLU A 268 22.19 10.24 -11.91
C GLU A 268 23.29 9.36 -11.31
N VAL A 269 23.71 8.32 -12.03
CA VAL A 269 24.88 7.53 -11.67
C VAL A 269 26.08 8.10 -12.41
N ARG A 270 27.13 8.51 -11.68
CA ARG A 270 28.32 9.13 -12.29
C ARG A 270 29.59 8.34 -11.98
N PRO A 271 30.43 8.06 -12.99
CA PRO A 271 31.78 7.56 -12.74
C PRO A 271 32.67 8.68 -12.18
N THR A 272 33.56 8.31 -11.29
CA THR A 272 34.57 9.20 -10.70
C THR A 272 35.93 8.51 -10.64
N LYS A 273 37.00 9.27 -10.38
CA LYS A 273 38.34 8.69 -10.16
C LYS A 273 38.41 7.73 -8.95
N LYS A 274 37.39 7.68 -8.09
CA LYS A 274 37.35 6.88 -6.86
C LYS A 274 36.23 5.82 -6.88
N GLY A 275 35.75 5.45 -8.07
CA GLY A 275 34.60 4.56 -8.26
C GLY A 275 33.37 5.32 -8.69
N TRP A 276 32.19 4.91 -8.23
CA TRP A 276 30.91 5.43 -8.71
C TRP A 276 30.17 6.20 -7.64
N VAL A 277 29.32 7.13 -8.06
CA VAL A 277 28.46 7.89 -7.14
C VAL A 277 27.04 8.01 -7.66
N LEU A 278 26.07 7.92 -6.75
CA LEU A 278 24.71 8.38 -6.98
C LEU A 278 24.66 9.87 -6.66
N PHE A 279 24.27 10.66 -7.65
CA PHE A 279 24.34 12.12 -7.60
C PHE A 279 22.98 12.74 -7.88
N SER A 280 22.66 13.84 -7.17
CA SER A 280 21.57 14.74 -7.54
C SER A 280 22.01 16.17 -7.28
N GLU A 281 21.61 17.11 -8.14
CA GLU A 281 21.81 18.55 -7.91
C GLU A 281 20.73 19.17 -7.02
N ARG A 282 19.55 18.52 -6.89
CA ARG A 282 18.35 19.06 -6.23
C ARG A 282 17.51 17.94 -5.57
N PRO A 283 17.73 17.65 -4.28
CA PRO A 283 18.72 18.26 -3.39
C PRO A 283 20.16 17.86 -3.75
N LEU A 284 21.14 18.70 -3.41
CA LEU A 284 22.55 18.38 -3.67
C LEU A 284 22.98 17.20 -2.81
N MET A 285 23.14 16.04 -3.45
CA MET A 285 23.49 14.76 -2.84
C MET A 285 24.58 14.10 -3.68
N ALA A 286 25.54 13.45 -3.00
CA ALA A 286 26.48 12.54 -3.62
C ALA A 286 26.78 11.41 -2.64
N SER A 287 26.36 10.19 -2.97
CA SER A 287 26.66 8.99 -2.19
C SER A 287 27.57 8.07 -3.00
N ARG A 288 28.59 7.49 -2.37
CA ARG A 288 29.42 6.48 -3.05
C ARG A 288 28.59 5.22 -3.30
N LEU A 289 28.80 4.63 -4.46
CA LEU A 289 28.27 3.32 -4.82
C LEU A 289 29.44 2.34 -4.93
N ASN A 290 29.21 1.10 -4.52
CA ASN A 290 30.09 0.01 -4.92
C ASN A 290 29.86 -0.29 -6.42
N PRO A 291 30.78 -1.01 -7.09
CA PRO A 291 30.67 -1.29 -8.52
C PRO A 291 29.37 -2.00 -8.92
N GLN A 292 28.89 -2.93 -8.09
CA GLN A 292 27.65 -3.68 -8.34
C GLN A 292 26.43 -2.76 -8.36
N ALA A 293 26.23 -1.94 -7.31
CA ALA A 293 25.11 -1.01 -7.23
C ALA A 293 25.17 0.06 -8.34
N ALA A 294 26.38 0.47 -8.75
CA ALA A 294 26.53 1.40 -9.86
C ALA A 294 26.14 0.79 -11.20
N GLY A 295 26.56 -0.45 -11.46
CA GLY A 295 26.16 -1.19 -12.65
C GLY A 295 24.66 -1.37 -12.74
N LEU A 296 24.01 -1.73 -11.62
CA LEU A 296 22.57 -1.91 -11.56
C LEU A 296 21.82 -0.59 -11.74
N LEU A 297 22.15 0.45 -10.96
CA LEU A 297 21.47 1.74 -11.05
C LEU A 297 21.67 2.45 -12.40
N ALA A 298 22.81 2.26 -13.07
CA ALA A 298 23.06 2.84 -14.40
C ALA A 298 22.11 2.27 -15.47
N ARG A 299 21.69 1.00 -15.34
CA ARG A 299 20.71 0.38 -16.25
C ARG A 299 19.30 0.94 -16.08
N LEU A 300 19.00 1.44 -14.89
CA LEU A 300 17.72 2.08 -14.56
C LEU A 300 17.62 3.54 -15.07
N GLU A 301 18.62 4.07 -15.79
CA GLU A 301 18.44 5.33 -16.53
C GLU A 301 17.32 5.21 -17.57
N GLU A 302 17.06 3.98 -18.04
CA GLU A 302 15.89 3.59 -18.80
C GLU A 302 14.97 2.69 -17.96
N GLU A 303 13.68 2.61 -18.32
CA GLU A 303 12.74 1.72 -17.63
C GLU A 303 13.10 0.25 -17.89
N ARG A 304 13.27 -0.54 -16.82
CA ARG A 304 13.59 -1.97 -16.86
C ARG A 304 12.73 -2.81 -15.93
N THR A 305 12.51 -4.09 -16.23
CA THR A 305 11.91 -5.06 -15.29
C THR A 305 12.97 -5.64 -14.36
N ALA A 306 12.56 -6.31 -13.28
CA ALA A 306 13.49 -7.02 -12.41
C ALA A 306 14.18 -8.19 -13.12
N ALA A 307 13.48 -8.88 -14.04
CA ALA A 307 14.03 -9.95 -14.87
C ALA A 307 15.13 -9.45 -15.81
N GLU A 308 14.88 -8.36 -16.54
CA GLU A 308 15.88 -7.72 -17.42
C GLU A 308 17.15 -7.35 -16.60
N ILE A 309 16.98 -6.81 -15.39
CA ILE A 309 18.11 -6.48 -14.50
C ILE A 309 18.85 -7.74 -14.01
N SER A 310 18.11 -8.78 -13.64
CA SER A 310 18.68 -10.06 -13.21
C SER A 310 19.58 -10.66 -14.30
N GLU A 311 19.07 -10.76 -15.53
CA GLU A 311 19.82 -11.27 -16.69
C GLU A 311 21.06 -10.43 -17.02
N GLU A 312 20.92 -9.11 -17.04
CA GLU A 312 22.03 -8.22 -17.41
C GLU A 312 23.13 -8.12 -16.34
N THR A 313 22.86 -8.54 -15.10
CA THR A 313 23.78 -8.38 -13.96
C THR A 313 24.19 -9.69 -13.29
N ASP A 314 23.65 -10.83 -13.73
CA ASP A 314 23.84 -12.15 -13.12
C ASP A 314 23.46 -12.17 -11.63
N LEU A 315 22.51 -11.30 -11.23
CA LEU A 315 21.96 -11.23 -9.89
C LEU A 315 20.73 -12.15 -9.83
N PRO A 316 20.56 -13.01 -8.80
CA PRO A 316 19.35 -13.82 -8.66
C PRO A 316 18.08 -12.96 -8.69
N LEU A 317 17.03 -13.44 -9.36
CA LEU A 317 15.82 -12.65 -9.58
C LEU A 317 15.16 -12.20 -8.27
N ILE A 318 15.15 -13.07 -7.26
CA ILE A 318 14.63 -12.76 -5.91
C ILE A 318 15.36 -11.56 -5.30
N ASP A 319 16.68 -11.53 -5.43
CA ASP A 319 17.52 -10.44 -4.91
C ASP A 319 17.28 -9.16 -5.72
N ALA A 320 17.12 -9.26 -7.03
CA ALA A 320 16.82 -8.12 -7.90
C ALA A 320 15.48 -7.47 -7.51
N VAL A 321 14.41 -8.26 -7.36
CA VAL A 321 13.08 -7.77 -6.92
C VAL A 321 13.17 -7.11 -5.54
N THR A 322 13.74 -7.81 -4.56
CA THR A 322 13.88 -7.31 -3.18
C THR A 322 14.67 -6.01 -3.13
N PHE A 323 15.76 -5.92 -3.89
CA PHE A 323 16.60 -4.74 -3.96
C PHE A 323 15.87 -3.55 -4.61
N LEU A 324 15.23 -3.77 -5.76
CA LEU A 324 14.52 -2.73 -6.50
C LEU A 324 13.32 -2.19 -5.74
N ASP A 325 12.53 -3.05 -5.10
CA ASP A 325 11.41 -2.63 -4.25
C ASP A 325 11.90 -1.88 -3.00
N GLY A 326 13.03 -2.31 -2.42
CA GLY A 326 13.69 -1.57 -1.34
C GLY A 326 14.15 -0.17 -1.76
N LEU A 327 14.63 0.00 -3.00
CA LEU A 327 14.99 1.31 -3.57
C LEU A 327 13.75 2.15 -3.88
N ALA A 328 12.67 1.53 -4.34
CA ALA A 328 11.38 2.18 -4.58
C ALA A 328 10.78 2.72 -3.29
N GLY A 329 10.79 1.93 -2.21
CA GLY A 329 10.38 2.37 -0.87
C GLY A 329 11.20 3.55 -0.33
N ARG A 330 12.45 3.70 -0.77
CA ARG A 330 13.34 4.83 -0.45
C ARG A 330 13.27 5.99 -1.44
N ARG A 331 12.44 5.89 -2.49
CA ARG A 331 12.31 6.90 -3.57
C ARG A 331 13.60 7.20 -4.31
N LEU A 332 14.47 6.19 -4.43
CA LEU A 332 15.64 6.28 -5.30
C LEU A 332 15.32 5.77 -6.70
N VAL A 333 14.31 4.89 -6.80
CA VAL A 333 13.81 4.30 -8.03
C VAL A 333 12.29 4.51 -8.04
N LYS A 334 11.75 4.84 -9.20
CA LYS A 334 10.32 4.84 -9.46
C LYS A 334 9.91 3.44 -9.89
N ARG A 335 8.88 2.89 -9.23
CA ARG A 335 8.22 1.65 -9.63
C ARG A 335 6.90 1.98 -10.32
N THR A 336 6.69 1.47 -11.52
CA THR A 336 5.45 1.60 -12.29
C THR A 336 4.86 0.21 -12.47
N SER A 337 3.67 -0.03 -11.89
CA SER A 337 2.91 -1.27 -12.09
C SER A 337 1.70 -1.00 -12.98
N LYS A 338 1.42 -1.94 -13.89
CA LYS A 338 0.18 -2.00 -14.70
C LYS A 338 -0.65 -3.24 -14.37
N VAL A 339 -0.31 -3.92 -13.28
CA VAL A 339 -0.95 -5.18 -12.91
C VAL A 339 -2.39 -4.88 -12.51
N LEU A 340 -3.32 -5.45 -13.25
CA LEU A 340 -4.74 -5.39 -12.94
C LEU A 340 -5.09 -6.47 -11.92
N PRO A 341 -6.16 -6.30 -11.14
CA PRO A 341 -6.63 -7.39 -10.30
C PRO A 341 -7.20 -8.52 -11.18
N ALA A 342 -7.01 -9.77 -10.75
CA ALA A 342 -7.53 -10.96 -11.43
C ALA A 342 -9.04 -10.90 -11.70
N ARG A 343 -9.75 -10.25 -10.78
CA ARG A 343 -11.16 -9.89 -10.86
C ARG A 343 -11.33 -8.45 -10.40
N TRP A 344 -12.25 -7.73 -11.02
CA TRP A 344 -12.68 -6.44 -10.50
C TRP A 344 -13.60 -6.69 -9.30
N PRO A 345 -13.23 -6.26 -8.08
CA PRO A 345 -14.08 -6.46 -6.91
C PRO A 345 -15.38 -5.65 -7.03
N SER A 346 -16.43 -6.09 -6.37
CA SER A 346 -17.63 -5.25 -6.27
C SER A 346 -17.34 -3.99 -5.45
N VAL A 347 -17.88 -2.85 -5.88
CA VAL A 347 -17.68 -1.53 -5.26
C VAL A 347 -19.03 -0.92 -4.90
N THR A 348 -19.19 -0.49 -3.64
CA THR A 348 -20.26 0.44 -3.26
C THR A 348 -19.67 1.85 -3.16
N VAL A 349 -20.13 2.77 -4.02
CA VAL A 349 -19.81 4.19 -3.92
C VAL A 349 -20.85 4.87 -3.03
N VAL A 350 -20.39 5.42 -1.91
CA VAL A 350 -21.20 6.08 -0.89
C VAL A 350 -21.18 7.59 -1.10
N VAL A 351 -22.39 8.17 -1.21
CA VAL A 351 -22.62 9.61 -1.36
C VAL A 351 -23.48 10.11 -0.19
N PRO A 352 -22.89 10.60 0.91
CA PRO A 352 -23.65 11.23 1.98
C PRO A 352 -24.18 12.58 1.50
N SER A 353 -25.46 12.86 1.74
CA SER A 353 -26.08 14.13 1.33
C SER A 353 -27.18 14.57 2.27
N ARG A 354 -27.32 15.90 2.39
CA ARG A 354 -28.43 16.56 3.08
C ARG A 354 -28.80 17.86 2.37
N ASN A 355 -30.07 18.02 2.02
CA ASN A 355 -30.66 19.25 1.46
C ASN A 355 -29.92 19.81 0.23
N ARG A 356 -29.44 18.92 -0.65
CA ARG A 356 -28.69 19.26 -1.86
C ARG A 356 -29.08 18.39 -3.06
N PRO A 357 -30.35 18.47 -3.49
CA PRO A 357 -30.88 17.57 -4.52
C PRO A 357 -30.15 17.68 -5.87
N LEU A 358 -29.81 18.90 -6.30
CA LEU A 358 -29.19 19.12 -7.61
C LEU A 358 -27.74 18.62 -7.65
N GLU A 359 -26.96 18.93 -6.62
CA GLU A 359 -25.57 18.47 -6.53
C GLU A 359 -25.50 16.95 -6.39
N THR A 360 -26.36 16.36 -5.56
CA THR A 360 -26.44 14.90 -5.41
C THR A 360 -26.83 14.21 -6.70
N ARG A 361 -27.78 14.76 -7.47
CA ARG A 361 -28.13 14.21 -8.78
C ARG A 361 -26.95 14.26 -9.74
N ALA A 362 -26.26 15.41 -9.86
CA ALA A 362 -25.10 15.56 -10.74
C ALA A 362 -23.94 14.63 -10.33
N CYS A 363 -23.69 14.47 -9.03
CA CYS A 363 -22.72 13.51 -8.50
C CYS A 363 -23.10 12.08 -8.91
N ALA A 364 -24.34 11.66 -8.65
CA ALA A 364 -24.84 10.34 -9.01
C ALA A 364 -24.72 10.07 -10.52
N GLU A 365 -25.10 11.03 -11.38
CA GLU A 365 -24.95 10.93 -12.84
C GLU A 365 -23.48 10.74 -13.25
N SER A 366 -22.53 11.44 -12.60
CA SER A 366 -21.10 11.24 -12.85
C SER A 366 -20.60 9.85 -12.44
N LEU A 367 -21.17 9.28 -11.38
CA LEU A 367 -20.84 7.93 -10.90
C LEU A 367 -21.39 6.84 -11.80
N LEU A 368 -22.56 7.06 -12.39
CA LEU A 368 -23.16 6.15 -13.36
C LEU A 368 -22.40 6.16 -14.71
N ALA A 369 -21.57 7.16 -14.96
CA ALA A 369 -20.69 7.27 -16.13
C ALA A 369 -19.27 6.73 -15.90
N LEU A 370 -19.01 6.10 -14.75
CA LEU A 370 -17.71 5.48 -14.46
C LEU A 370 -17.44 4.31 -15.42
N ASP A 371 -16.19 4.21 -15.85
CA ASP A 371 -15.72 3.05 -16.60
C ASP A 371 -15.40 1.92 -15.60
N TYR A 372 -16.43 1.22 -15.15
CA TYR A 372 -16.32 0.10 -14.21
C TYR A 372 -17.36 -0.99 -14.56
N PRO A 373 -17.11 -2.28 -14.28
CA PRO A 373 -18.10 -3.33 -14.50
C PRO A 373 -19.45 -3.00 -13.82
N ALA A 374 -20.52 -2.93 -14.61
CA ALA A 374 -21.82 -2.44 -14.15
C ALA A 374 -22.48 -3.38 -13.12
N ASP A 375 -22.26 -4.69 -13.25
CA ASP A 375 -22.69 -5.72 -12.30
C ASP A 375 -21.91 -5.67 -10.97
N GLY A 376 -20.74 -5.04 -10.97
CA GLY A 376 -19.89 -4.81 -9.81
C GLY A 376 -20.04 -3.44 -9.17
N LEU A 377 -20.89 -2.53 -9.66
CA LEU A 377 -20.99 -1.15 -9.16
C LEU A 377 -22.34 -0.87 -8.51
N GLU A 378 -22.32 -0.49 -7.24
CA GLU A 378 -23.47 0.04 -6.50
C GLU A 378 -23.24 1.51 -6.17
N VAL A 379 -24.18 2.39 -6.53
CA VAL A 379 -24.21 3.78 -6.06
C VAL A 379 -25.22 3.90 -4.92
N LEU A 380 -24.72 4.18 -3.71
CA LEU A 380 -25.50 4.33 -2.49
C LEU A 380 -25.51 5.78 -2.04
N VAL A 381 -26.65 6.45 -2.22
CA VAL A 381 -26.88 7.78 -1.66
C VAL A 381 -27.46 7.62 -0.26
N VAL A 382 -26.82 8.26 0.72
CA VAL A 382 -27.36 8.35 2.09
C VAL A 382 -28.02 9.71 2.25
N ASP A 383 -29.34 9.72 2.36
CA ASP A 383 -30.15 10.90 2.63
C ASP A 383 -30.23 11.12 4.15
N ASP A 384 -29.40 12.03 4.66
CA ASP A 384 -29.25 12.34 6.09
C ASP A 384 -30.36 13.31 6.57
N ALA A 385 -31.61 12.86 6.44
CA ALA A 385 -32.84 13.58 6.75
C ALA A 385 -33.01 14.90 5.97
N SER A 386 -33.03 14.82 4.63
CA SER A 386 -33.35 15.96 3.76
C SER A 386 -34.84 16.28 3.69
N GLU A 387 -35.11 17.57 3.49
CA GLU A 387 -36.43 18.14 3.20
C GLU A 387 -36.35 19.07 1.97
N PRO A 388 -37.02 18.74 0.85
CA PRO A 388 -37.72 17.46 0.59
C PRO A 388 -36.75 16.27 0.51
N PRO A 389 -37.25 15.02 0.58
CA PRO A 389 -36.44 13.82 0.42
C PRO A 389 -35.63 13.77 -0.87
N LEU A 390 -34.43 13.19 -0.83
CA LEU A 390 -33.55 13.17 -2.02
C LEU A 390 -34.00 12.19 -3.10
N TRP A 391 -34.83 11.19 -2.77
CA TRP A 391 -35.31 10.21 -3.75
C TRP A 391 -36.13 10.85 -4.87
N GLU A 392 -36.81 11.98 -4.61
CA GLU A 392 -37.52 12.75 -5.65
C GLU A 392 -36.54 13.29 -6.70
N ALA A 393 -35.40 13.84 -6.26
CA ALA A 393 -34.38 14.37 -7.16
C ALA A 393 -33.58 13.27 -7.88
N LEU A 394 -33.59 12.04 -7.35
CA LEU A 394 -32.88 10.88 -7.89
C LEU A 394 -33.78 9.96 -8.71
N GLU A 395 -35.04 10.32 -8.89
CA GLU A 395 -36.00 9.56 -9.70
C GLU A 395 -35.44 9.31 -11.11
N GLY A 396 -35.59 8.05 -11.56
CA GLY A 396 -35.12 7.56 -12.85
C GLY A 396 -33.64 7.16 -12.90
N LEU A 397 -32.85 7.38 -11.84
CA LEU A 397 -31.46 6.91 -11.78
C LEU A 397 -31.39 5.53 -11.12
N PRO A 398 -30.57 4.59 -11.62
CA PRO A 398 -30.35 3.28 -11.02
C PRO A 398 -29.43 3.38 -9.78
N VAL A 399 -29.87 4.12 -8.76
CA VAL A 399 -29.16 4.33 -7.51
C VAL A 399 -29.97 3.82 -6.33
N ARG A 400 -29.29 3.38 -5.26
CA ARG A 400 -29.94 2.99 -4.01
C ARG A 400 -29.93 4.18 -3.05
N VAL A 401 -31.07 4.51 -2.48
CA VAL A 401 -31.19 5.58 -1.47
C VAL A 401 -31.42 4.96 -0.10
N LEU A 402 -30.52 5.24 0.84
CA LEU A 402 -30.69 4.95 2.26
C LEU A 402 -31.12 6.25 2.95
N ARG A 403 -32.41 6.38 3.26
CA ARG A 403 -32.94 7.53 3.98
C ARG A 403 -32.85 7.31 5.48
N LEU A 404 -32.36 8.32 6.18
CA LEU A 404 -32.30 8.37 7.65
C LEU A 404 -33.44 9.24 8.18
N ASP A 405 -33.99 8.84 9.32
CA ASP A 405 -35.09 9.56 9.99
C ASP A 405 -34.61 10.86 10.67
N GLU A 406 -33.35 10.87 11.10
CA GLU A 406 -32.71 12.02 11.73
C GLU A 406 -31.33 12.28 11.14
N ASN A 407 -30.87 13.53 11.25
CA ASN A 407 -29.55 13.92 10.78
C ASN A 407 -28.47 13.46 11.79
N VAL A 408 -27.70 12.45 11.39
CA VAL A 408 -26.62 11.85 12.20
C VAL A 408 -25.24 12.40 11.85
N GLY A 409 -25.11 13.13 10.73
CA GLY A 409 -23.86 13.72 10.27
C GLY A 409 -23.01 12.76 9.42
N GLN A 410 -22.04 13.33 8.70
CA GLN A 410 -21.31 12.64 7.62
C GLN A 410 -20.58 11.37 8.06
N SER A 411 -19.92 11.37 9.23
CA SER A 411 -19.16 10.22 9.72
C SER A 411 -20.09 9.04 10.04
N ALA A 412 -21.18 9.29 10.77
CA ALA A 412 -22.17 8.28 11.07
C ALA A 412 -22.90 7.79 9.81
N ALA A 413 -23.26 8.69 8.89
CA ALA A 413 -23.86 8.36 7.61
C ALA A 413 -22.95 7.43 6.77
N ARG A 414 -21.64 7.73 6.69
CA ARG A 414 -20.66 6.86 6.00
C ARG A 414 -20.52 5.49 6.65
N ASN A 415 -20.58 5.40 7.97
CA ASN A 415 -20.52 4.12 8.68
C ASN A 415 -21.77 3.27 8.44
N LEU A 416 -22.97 3.88 8.54
CA LEU A 416 -24.23 3.20 8.22
C LEU A 416 -24.23 2.71 6.77
N ALA A 417 -23.69 3.53 5.85
CA ALA A 417 -23.51 3.14 4.46
C ALA A 417 -22.55 1.95 4.30
N THR A 418 -21.44 1.94 5.04
CA THR A 418 -20.45 0.85 5.04
C THR A 418 -21.07 -0.47 5.50
N GLU A 419 -21.92 -0.45 6.53
CA GLU A 419 -22.63 -1.66 6.97
C GLU A 419 -23.70 -2.10 5.97
N ALA A 420 -24.37 -1.17 5.30
CA ALA A 420 -25.35 -1.48 4.26
C ALA A 420 -24.72 -1.85 2.90
N ALA A 421 -23.43 -1.55 2.69
CA ALA A 421 -22.75 -1.71 1.41
C ALA A 421 -22.68 -3.17 0.99
N ARG A 422 -22.94 -3.43 -0.30
CA ARG A 422 -22.84 -4.77 -0.89
C ARG A 422 -21.47 -5.05 -1.49
N GLY A 423 -20.71 -4.00 -1.82
CA GLY A 423 -19.38 -4.10 -2.40
C GLY A 423 -18.33 -4.62 -1.41
N GLU A 424 -17.36 -5.34 -1.94
CA GLU A 424 -16.13 -5.71 -1.20
C GLU A 424 -15.27 -4.48 -0.89
N VAL A 425 -15.31 -3.49 -1.78
CA VAL A 425 -14.66 -2.19 -1.62
C VAL A 425 -15.74 -1.12 -1.42
N VAL A 426 -15.51 -0.21 -0.47
CA VAL A 426 -16.34 0.98 -0.28
C VAL A 426 -15.56 2.21 -0.72
N ALA A 427 -16.13 2.96 -1.66
CA ALA A 427 -15.58 4.23 -2.10
C ALA A 427 -16.45 5.38 -1.57
N PHE A 428 -15.84 6.46 -1.13
CA PHE A 428 -16.51 7.65 -0.60
C PHE A 428 -16.27 8.84 -1.51
N ILE A 429 -17.36 9.55 -1.79
CA ILE A 429 -17.35 10.80 -2.54
C ILE A 429 -18.40 11.75 -1.96
N ASP A 430 -18.07 13.03 -1.87
CA ASP A 430 -19.02 14.04 -1.41
C ASP A 430 -19.97 14.43 -2.52
N ASN A 431 -21.19 14.82 -2.17
CA ASN A 431 -22.23 15.13 -3.15
C ASN A 431 -21.97 16.38 -4.00
N ASP A 432 -21.02 17.23 -3.63
CA ASP A 432 -20.56 18.38 -4.41
C ASP A 432 -19.29 18.10 -5.23
N CYS A 433 -19.01 16.81 -5.46
CA CYS A 433 -17.94 16.31 -6.32
C CYS A 433 -18.47 15.61 -7.57
N LEU A 434 -17.70 15.69 -8.66
CA LEU A 434 -17.91 14.92 -9.89
C LEU A 434 -16.72 13.98 -10.10
N ALA A 435 -17.00 12.70 -10.31
CA ALA A 435 -15.95 11.71 -10.58
C ALA A 435 -15.50 11.76 -12.04
N HIS A 436 -14.20 11.60 -12.28
CA HIS A 436 -13.69 11.29 -13.62
C HIS A 436 -14.07 9.84 -13.99
N PRO A 437 -14.37 9.50 -15.26
CA PRO A 437 -14.76 8.14 -15.65
C PRO A 437 -13.79 7.04 -15.15
N ASP A 438 -12.48 7.32 -15.20
CA ASP A 438 -11.43 6.38 -14.75
C ASP A 438 -11.20 6.35 -13.22
N TRP A 439 -11.99 7.07 -12.41
CA TRP A 439 -11.70 7.27 -10.98
C TRP A 439 -11.58 5.94 -10.22
N LEU A 440 -12.53 5.02 -10.37
CA LEU A 440 -12.46 3.70 -9.73
C LEU A 440 -11.41 2.79 -10.37
N ARG A 441 -11.20 2.85 -11.69
CA ARG A 441 -10.12 2.08 -12.34
C ARG A 441 -8.73 2.44 -11.83
N ALA A 442 -8.56 3.67 -11.34
CA ALA A 442 -7.31 4.10 -10.73
C ALA A 442 -7.24 3.79 -9.22
N LEU A 443 -8.35 3.85 -8.49
CA LEU A 443 -8.37 3.59 -7.04
C LEU A 443 -8.36 2.10 -6.67
N VAL A 444 -9.08 1.27 -7.41
CA VAL A 444 -9.34 -0.12 -7.01
C VAL A 444 -8.12 -1.04 -7.16
N PRO A 445 -7.34 -1.02 -8.26
CA PRO A 445 -6.20 -1.93 -8.39
C PRO A 445 -5.21 -1.84 -7.23
N PRO A 446 -4.83 -0.64 -6.72
CA PRO A 446 -3.99 -0.56 -5.54
C PRO A 446 -4.65 -1.05 -4.24
N VAL A 447 -5.98 -1.04 -4.09
CA VAL A 447 -6.69 -1.68 -2.93
C VAL A 447 -6.62 -3.21 -3.00
N CYS A 448 -6.37 -3.77 -4.18
CA CYS A 448 -6.15 -5.20 -4.39
C CYS A 448 -4.67 -5.61 -4.26
N GLU A 449 -3.76 -4.66 -4.04
CA GLU A 449 -2.36 -4.98 -3.73
C GLU A 449 -2.27 -5.49 -2.26
N PRO A 450 -1.55 -6.58 -1.99
CA PRO A 450 -1.38 -7.08 -0.63
C PRO A 450 -0.85 -6.01 0.32
N GLY A 451 -1.53 -5.87 1.47
CA GLY A 451 -1.14 -4.92 2.51
C GLY A 451 -1.53 -3.47 2.23
N VAL A 452 -2.32 -3.16 1.18
CA VAL A 452 -2.89 -1.83 0.94
C VAL A 452 -4.41 -1.89 1.11
N ASP A 453 -4.92 -1.24 2.15
CA ASP A 453 -6.36 -1.30 2.48
C ASP A 453 -7.10 0.01 2.20
N VAL A 454 -6.38 1.12 2.01
CA VAL A 454 -6.99 2.44 1.76
C VAL A 454 -6.21 3.19 0.68
N VAL A 455 -6.93 3.69 -0.31
CA VAL A 455 -6.38 4.47 -1.41
C VAL A 455 -7.19 5.74 -1.60
N GLY A 456 -6.52 6.88 -1.74
CA GLY A 456 -7.17 8.16 -1.98
C GLY A 456 -6.76 8.80 -3.29
N GLY A 457 -7.71 9.47 -3.94
CA GLY A 457 -7.52 10.12 -5.23
C GLY A 457 -7.26 11.61 -5.10
N ARG A 458 -6.81 12.21 -6.20
CA ARG A 458 -6.59 13.65 -6.30
C ARG A 458 -7.91 14.40 -6.40
N VAL A 459 -8.02 15.48 -5.61
CA VAL A 459 -9.16 16.39 -5.65
C VAL A 459 -8.77 17.63 -6.44
N LEU A 460 -9.40 17.82 -7.60
CA LEU A 460 -9.16 18.97 -8.49
C LEU A 460 -10.23 20.05 -8.27
N SER A 461 -9.87 21.26 -8.67
CA SER A 461 -10.77 22.40 -8.71
C SER A 461 -11.43 22.53 -10.08
N PRO A 462 -12.69 22.99 -10.18
CA PRO A 462 -13.25 23.42 -11.44
C PRO A 462 -12.50 24.66 -11.97
N PRO A 463 -12.63 25.01 -13.26
CA PRO A 463 -12.08 26.24 -13.80
C PRO A 463 -12.42 27.44 -12.92
N PRO A 464 -11.43 28.23 -12.50
CA PRO A 464 -11.64 29.21 -11.44
C PRO A 464 -12.52 30.37 -11.91
N ASP A 465 -13.60 30.62 -11.18
CA ASP A 465 -14.42 31.82 -11.28
C ASP A 465 -14.14 32.77 -10.09
N GLY A 466 -13.46 33.88 -10.39
CA GLY A 466 -13.06 34.87 -9.40
C GLY A 466 -11.79 34.52 -8.59
N LYS A 467 -11.37 35.47 -7.74
CA LYS A 467 -10.07 35.40 -7.03
C LYS A 467 -9.98 34.28 -6.00
N ILE A 468 -11.08 33.93 -5.34
CA ILE A 468 -11.07 32.88 -4.30
C ILE A 468 -10.95 31.52 -4.96
N ALA A 469 -11.71 31.26 -6.03
CA ALA A 469 -11.58 30.02 -6.79
C ALA A 469 -10.18 29.87 -7.38
N ALA A 470 -9.60 30.94 -7.94
CA ALA A 470 -8.22 30.92 -8.45
C ALA A 470 -7.16 30.69 -7.35
N PHE A 471 -7.49 30.93 -6.08
CA PHE A 471 -6.61 30.64 -4.94
C PHE A 471 -6.76 29.18 -4.50
N GLU A 472 -7.99 28.69 -4.36
CA GLU A 472 -8.28 27.28 -4.06
C GLU A 472 -7.73 26.34 -5.14
N ASP A 473 -7.77 26.72 -6.41
CA ASP A 473 -7.21 25.98 -7.56
C ASP A 473 -5.74 25.56 -7.38
N VAL A 474 -4.98 26.34 -6.59
CA VAL A 474 -3.56 26.06 -6.35
C VAL A 474 -3.20 25.75 -4.90
N ARG A 475 -4.12 26.03 -3.95
CA ARG A 475 -3.88 25.92 -2.49
C ARG A 475 -5.03 25.26 -1.73
N SER A 476 -5.82 24.43 -2.39
CA SER A 476 -6.82 23.60 -1.74
C SER A 476 -6.18 22.61 -0.75
N PRO A 477 -6.67 22.50 0.50
CA PRO A 477 -6.24 21.48 1.45
C PRO A 477 -6.81 20.09 1.10
N LEU A 478 -7.57 19.97 0.02
CA LEU A 478 -8.05 18.68 -0.49
C LEU A 478 -7.14 18.13 -1.60
N ASP A 479 -6.34 18.96 -2.28
CA ASP A 479 -5.38 18.49 -3.29
C ASP A 479 -4.06 18.08 -2.62
N MET A 480 -3.74 16.78 -2.59
CA MET A 480 -2.49 16.26 -2.04
C MET A 480 -1.33 16.29 -3.06
N GLY A 481 -1.56 16.82 -4.27
CA GLY A 481 -0.55 17.04 -5.30
C GLY A 481 -0.55 15.98 -6.40
N ALA A 482 0.41 16.07 -7.34
CA ALA A 482 0.45 15.22 -8.53
C ALA A 482 1.34 13.98 -8.39
N VAL A 483 1.87 13.70 -7.19
CA VAL A 483 2.88 12.65 -6.97
C VAL A 483 2.29 11.58 -6.06
N ALA A 484 2.29 10.33 -6.53
CA ALA A 484 1.87 9.19 -5.74
C ALA A 484 2.73 9.07 -4.48
N SER A 485 2.11 8.67 -3.36
CA SER A 485 2.83 8.59 -2.09
C SER A 485 2.17 7.60 -1.15
N VAL A 486 2.98 6.95 -0.33
CA VAL A 486 2.51 6.38 0.94
C VAL A 486 1.98 7.52 1.82
N VAL A 487 0.92 7.24 2.57
CA VAL A 487 0.23 8.21 3.43
C VAL A 487 0.39 7.84 4.90
N GLY A 488 0.52 8.85 5.76
CA GLY A 488 0.54 8.69 7.21
C GLY A 488 1.13 9.90 7.93
N PRO A 489 1.09 9.95 9.28
CA PRO A 489 1.39 11.15 10.07
C PRO A 489 2.81 11.71 9.91
N ARG A 490 3.74 10.94 9.33
CA ARG A 490 5.13 11.34 9.05
C ARG A 490 5.55 11.08 7.61
N GLN A 491 4.58 10.78 6.76
CA GLN A 491 4.80 10.59 5.33
C GLN A 491 4.61 11.93 4.60
N PRO A 492 5.07 12.05 3.34
CA PRO A 492 4.92 13.27 2.56
C PRO A 492 3.46 13.69 2.33
N VAL A 493 2.54 12.72 2.30
CA VAL A 493 1.10 12.95 2.37
C VAL A 493 0.63 12.49 3.75
N ALA A 494 -0.01 13.39 4.50
CA ALA A 494 -0.34 13.14 5.90
C ALA A 494 -1.69 12.42 6.09
N TYR A 495 -2.66 12.69 5.22
CA TYR A 495 -4.01 12.15 5.25
C TYR A 495 -4.59 12.11 3.83
N LEU A 496 -5.76 11.51 3.66
CA LEU A 496 -6.53 11.47 2.43
C LEU A 496 -7.90 12.09 2.67
N PRO A 497 -8.37 13.03 1.84
CA PRO A 497 -9.73 13.53 1.95
C PRO A 497 -10.78 12.43 1.76
N SER A 498 -11.77 12.38 2.66
CA SER A 498 -12.87 11.40 2.60
C SER A 498 -13.76 11.55 1.37
N CYS A 499 -13.66 12.66 0.62
CA CYS A 499 -14.38 12.88 -0.62
C CYS A 499 -13.76 12.20 -1.85
N SER A 500 -12.60 11.54 -1.73
CA SER A 500 -11.99 10.75 -2.79
C SER A 500 -11.16 9.63 -2.16
N LEU A 501 -11.84 8.60 -1.64
CA LEU A 501 -11.22 7.53 -0.87
C LEU A 501 -11.91 6.19 -1.18
N ALA A 502 -11.13 5.15 -1.47
CA ALA A 502 -11.60 3.77 -1.57
C ALA A 502 -10.92 2.93 -0.48
N ALA A 503 -11.66 2.02 0.12
CA ALA A 503 -11.15 1.18 1.20
C ALA A 503 -11.78 -0.21 1.19
N ASP A 504 -11.03 -1.17 1.72
CA ASP A 504 -11.55 -2.50 2.03
C ASP A 504 -12.70 -2.42 3.04
N ARG A 505 -13.84 -3.05 2.73
CA ARG A 505 -15.03 -2.97 3.58
C ARG A 505 -14.79 -3.66 4.93
N GLU A 506 -14.21 -4.85 4.95
CA GLU A 506 -14.03 -5.60 6.21
C GLU A 506 -13.01 -4.94 7.14
N MET A 507 -11.98 -4.31 6.58
CA MET A 507 -11.03 -3.47 7.31
C MET A 507 -11.73 -2.27 7.94
N LEU A 508 -12.60 -1.56 7.19
CA LEU A 508 -13.40 -0.47 7.75
C LEU A 508 -14.24 -0.96 8.93
N ARG A 509 -14.94 -2.10 8.78
CA ARG A 509 -15.77 -2.69 9.83
C ARG A 509 -14.94 -3.07 11.07
N ARG A 510 -13.81 -3.74 10.86
CA ARG A 510 -12.87 -4.14 11.91
C ARG A 510 -12.31 -2.95 12.70
N LEU A 511 -12.04 -1.83 12.03
CA LEU A 511 -11.54 -0.61 12.66
C LEU A 511 -12.64 0.34 13.17
N GLY A 512 -13.92 -0.02 13.01
CA GLY A 512 -15.07 0.79 13.43
C GLY A 512 -15.37 1.99 12.54
N GLY A 513 -14.85 2.02 11.31
CA GLY A 513 -15.10 3.08 10.32
C GLY A 513 -14.59 4.45 10.76
N PHE A 514 -15.33 5.51 10.42
CA PHE A 514 -15.10 6.88 10.85
C PHE A 514 -15.56 7.08 12.29
N ASP A 515 -14.89 7.92 13.08
CA ASP A 515 -15.42 8.29 14.40
C ASP A 515 -16.63 9.22 14.24
N LYS A 516 -17.81 8.73 14.64
CA LYS A 516 -19.08 9.47 14.56
C LYS A 516 -19.13 10.73 15.44
N GLU A 517 -18.33 10.79 16.50
CA GLU A 517 -18.25 11.95 17.39
C GLU A 517 -17.39 13.07 16.77
N MET A 518 -16.63 12.75 15.71
CA MET A 518 -15.81 13.71 14.98
C MET A 518 -16.56 14.31 13.80
N ALA A 519 -16.83 15.60 13.89
CA ALA A 519 -17.38 16.39 12.79
C ALA A 519 -16.30 16.94 11.83
N LEU A 520 -15.03 16.97 12.27
CA LEU A 520 -13.90 17.54 11.53
C LEU A 520 -12.62 16.75 11.79
N GLY A 521 -11.88 16.43 10.74
CA GLY A 521 -10.62 15.68 10.82
C GLY A 521 -10.82 14.18 10.98
N GLU A 522 -12.03 13.69 10.75
CA GLU A 522 -12.38 12.27 10.76
C GLU A 522 -11.61 11.48 9.69
N ASP A 523 -11.23 12.14 8.60
CA ASP A 523 -10.45 11.60 7.49
C ASP A 523 -9.00 11.32 7.91
N ALA A 524 -8.35 12.29 8.58
CA ALA A 524 -7.02 12.13 9.16
C ALA A 524 -7.02 11.09 10.28
N ASP A 525 -8.05 11.09 11.15
CA ASP A 525 -8.20 10.10 12.22
C ASP A 525 -8.27 8.67 11.65
N LEU A 526 -9.13 8.43 10.66
CA LEU A 526 -9.24 7.12 10.00
C LEU A 526 -7.90 6.70 9.40
N VAL A 527 -7.29 7.54 8.58
CA VAL A 527 -6.02 7.22 7.90
C VAL A 527 -4.91 6.90 8.91
N TRP A 528 -4.84 7.62 10.03
CA TRP A 528 -3.82 7.35 11.05
C TRP A 528 -4.11 6.08 11.86
N ARG A 529 -5.38 5.75 12.14
CA ARG A 529 -5.75 4.46 12.74
C ARG A 529 -5.40 3.30 11.82
N VAL A 530 -5.69 3.42 10.53
CA VAL A 530 -5.35 2.41 9.51
C VAL A 530 -3.84 2.20 9.43
N ALA A 531 -3.08 3.28 9.29
CA ALA A 531 -1.61 3.20 9.24
C ALA A 531 -1.00 2.60 10.52
N ARG A 532 -1.59 2.89 11.70
CA ARG A 532 -1.17 2.31 12.98
C ARG A 532 -1.52 0.83 13.11
N ALA A 533 -2.58 0.36 12.46
CA ALA A 533 -2.94 -1.05 12.40
C ALA A 533 -2.02 -1.88 11.51
N GLY A 534 -1.02 -1.26 10.86
CA GLY A 534 -0.08 -1.93 9.94
C GLY A 534 -0.59 -2.00 8.50
N SER A 535 -1.81 -1.51 8.24
CA SER A 535 -2.40 -1.44 6.91
C SER A 535 -1.77 -0.31 6.09
N GLY A 536 -1.47 -0.60 4.83
CA GLY A 536 -0.95 0.37 3.86
C GLY A 536 -2.01 1.38 3.43
N VAL A 537 -1.61 2.65 3.38
CA VAL A 537 -2.43 3.75 2.86
C VAL A 537 -1.69 4.43 1.73
N ARG A 538 -2.35 4.57 0.57
CA ARG A 538 -1.73 5.09 -0.66
C ARG A 538 -2.50 6.27 -1.24
N TYR A 539 -1.77 7.24 -1.73
CA TYR A 539 -2.31 8.34 -2.54
C TYR A 539 -2.03 8.07 -4.01
N GLU A 540 -3.09 8.03 -4.83
CA GLU A 540 -3.04 7.74 -6.26
C GLU A 540 -3.56 8.94 -7.07
N PRO A 541 -2.67 9.85 -7.53
CA PRO A 541 -3.07 11.11 -8.14
C PRO A 541 -3.66 10.96 -9.56
N VAL A 542 -3.60 9.76 -10.14
CA VAL A 542 -4.24 9.44 -11.42
C VAL A 542 -5.76 9.37 -11.24
N ALA A 543 -6.23 8.86 -10.09
CA ALA A 543 -7.63 8.92 -9.71
C ALA A 543 -8.02 10.37 -9.43
N LYS A 544 -9.00 10.91 -10.16
CA LYS A 544 -9.38 12.32 -10.08
C LYS A 544 -10.86 12.50 -9.86
N ILE A 545 -11.18 13.44 -8.99
CA ILE A 545 -12.51 14.05 -8.92
C ILE A 545 -12.38 15.56 -9.05
N VAL A 546 -13.48 16.23 -9.39
CA VAL A 546 -13.60 17.68 -9.35
C VAL A 546 -14.52 18.05 -8.19
N HIS A 547 -14.02 18.86 -7.25
CA HIS A 547 -14.79 19.33 -6.09
C HIS A 547 -15.17 20.80 -6.28
N ASN A 548 -16.46 21.12 -6.21
CA ASN A 548 -16.90 22.51 -6.35
C ASN A 548 -16.49 23.35 -5.13
N HIS A 549 -15.73 24.42 -5.36
CA HIS A 549 -15.25 25.26 -4.26
C HIS A 549 -16.18 26.42 -3.94
N ARG A 550 -16.07 26.89 -2.70
CA ARG A 550 -16.77 28.08 -2.24
C ARG A 550 -16.14 29.32 -2.89
N THR A 551 -16.96 30.18 -3.49
CA THR A 551 -16.52 31.42 -4.14
C THR A 551 -16.64 32.66 -3.24
N ARG A 552 -17.24 32.53 -2.04
CA ARG A 552 -17.47 33.63 -1.08
C ARG A 552 -16.43 33.65 0.04
N LEU A 553 -15.84 34.82 0.30
CA LEU A 553 -14.73 35.00 1.27
C LEU A 553 -15.10 34.51 2.68
N GLY A 554 -16.26 34.92 3.19
CA GLY A 554 -16.67 34.54 4.55
C GLY A 554 -16.85 33.03 4.73
N ALA A 555 -17.38 32.34 3.72
CA ALA A 555 -17.55 30.90 3.74
C ALA A 555 -16.21 30.15 3.63
N PHE A 556 -15.30 30.67 2.80
CA PHE A 556 -13.92 30.20 2.69
C PHE A 556 -13.18 30.31 4.04
N LEU A 557 -13.17 31.49 4.66
CA LEU A 557 -12.47 31.73 5.91
C LEU A 557 -13.05 30.90 7.06
N ARG A 558 -14.39 30.78 7.15
CA ARG A 558 -15.02 29.94 8.17
C ARG A 558 -14.55 28.49 8.06
N ARG A 559 -14.51 27.93 6.85
CA ARG A 559 -14.05 26.55 6.63
C ARG A 559 -12.58 26.37 7.03
N ARG A 560 -11.71 27.35 6.75
CA ARG A 560 -10.30 27.31 7.20
C ARG A 560 -10.17 27.35 8.72
N ALA A 561 -11.01 28.13 9.40
CA ALA A 561 -11.09 28.12 10.86
C ALA A 561 -11.61 26.78 11.41
N ASP A 562 -12.60 26.18 10.76
CA ASP A 562 -13.11 24.86 11.13
C ASP A 562 -11.98 23.81 11.06
N TYR A 563 -11.23 23.75 9.95
CA TYR A 563 -10.06 22.86 9.82
C TYR A 563 -8.97 23.13 10.86
N GLY A 564 -8.75 24.39 11.26
CA GLY A 564 -7.83 24.70 12.35
C GLY A 564 -8.30 24.13 13.69
N SER A 565 -9.60 24.10 13.93
CA SER A 565 -10.18 23.69 15.22
C SER A 565 -10.09 22.19 15.52
N SER A 566 -9.89 21.34 14.51
CA SER A 566 -9.75 19.88 14.68
C SER A 566 -8.36 19.45 15.16
N GLU A 567 -7.33 20.30 15.01
CA GLU A 567 -5.93 19.97 15.37
C GLU A 567 -5.76 19.52 16.81
N ALA A 568 -6.48 20.14 17.75
CA ALA A 568 -6.36 19.84 19.17
C ALA A 568 -6.86 18.42 19.50
N ASP A 569 -8.00 18.04 18.93
CA ASP A 569 -8.59 16.71 19.09
C ASP A 569 -7.67 15.64 18.47
N LEU A 570 -7.27 15.86 17.21
CA LEU A 570 -6.39 14.97 16.46
C LEU A 570 -5.06 14.70 17.19
N GLN A 571 -4.43 15.71 17.80
CA GLN A 571 -3.18 15.52 18.54
C GLN A 571 -3.35 14.91 19.94
N LEU A 572 -4.56 14.93 20.51
CA LEU A 572 -4.86 14.19 21.73
C LEU A 572 -5.01 12.71 21.44
N ARG A 573 -5.70 12.37 20.34
CA ARG A 573 -5.91 11.00 19.85
C ARG A 573 -4.64 10.37 19.29
N HIS A 574 -3.86 11.13 18.53
CA HIS A 574 -2.70 10.67 17.76
C HIS A 574 -1.45 11.48 18.13
N SER A 575 -0.86 11.16 19.27
CA SER A 575 0.31 11.89 19.81
C SER A 575 1.55 11.80 18.91
N GLU A 576 1.66 10.74 18.12
CA GLU A 576 2.72 10.43 17.16
C GLU A 576 2.70 11.35 15.94
N ALA A 577 1.53 11.92 15.62
CA ALA A 577 1.29 12.90 14.56
C ALA A 577 1.72 14.32 14.94
N ARG A 578 2.42 14.47 16.09
CA ARG A 578 3.02 15.73 16.48
C ARG A 578 3.91 16.30 15.37
N ARG A 579 3.62 17.55 15.07
CA ARG A 579 4.33 18.36 14.09
C ARG A 579 5.80 18.46 14.43
N THR A 580 6.65 18.14 13.45
CA THR A 580 8.09 18.34 13.55
C THR A 580 8.49 19.54 12.70
N MET A 581 8.98 20.59 13.34
CA MET A 581 9.50 21.77 12.67
C MET A 581 11.00 21.63 12.47
N MET A 582 11.43 21.59 11.22
CA MET A 582 12.84 21.63 10.85
C MET A 582 13.36 23.05 11.00
N VAL A 583 14.36 23.25 11.85
CA VAL A 583 14.99 24.56 12.09
C VAL A 583 16.36 24.59 11.42
N PRO A 584 16.52 25.31 10.28
CA PRO A 584 17.83 25.50 9.66
C PRO A 584 18.67 26.49 10.48
N VAL A 585 19.96 26.19 10.63
CA VAL A 585 20.92 27.00 11.42
C VAL A 585 20.96 28.46 10.93
N LEU A 586 21.08 28.69 9.61
CA LEU A 586 21.14 30.06 9.05
C LEU A 586 19.79 30.79 9.05
N GLY A 587 18.67 30.06 8.95
CA GLY A 587 17.34 30.66 9.11
C GLY A 587 17.11 31.19 10.52
N THR A 588 17.71 30.54 11.53
CA THR A 588 17.75 31.03 12.91
C THR A 588 18.56 32.32 13.01
N THR A 589 19.70 32.41 12.33
CA THR A 589 20.51 33.65 12.32
C THR A 589 19.77 34.81 11.67
N ALA A 590 19.06 34.60 10.56
CA ALA A 590 18.24 35.65 9.93
C ALA A 590 17.13 36.15 10.87
N LEU A 591 16.47 35.24 11.60
CA LEU A 591 15.45 35.58 12.60
C LEU A 591 15.98 36.40 13.79
N VAL A 592 17.26 36.20 14.14
CA VAL A 592 17.93 36.90 15.26
C VAL A 592 18.60 38.20 14.81
N VAL A 593 19.05 38.33 13.55
CA VAL A 593 19.71 39.54 13.03
C VAL A 593 18.70 40.65 12.72
N LEU A 594 17.61 40.32 12.03
CA LEU A 594 16.60 41.27 11.58
C LEU A 594 15.97 42.12 12.71
N PRO A 595 15.75 41.60 13.93
CA PRO A 595 15.30 42.40 15.06
C PRO A 595 16.36 43.21 15.78
N ILE A 596 17.64 42.86 15.64
CA ILE A 596 18.73 43.53 16.34
C ILE A 596 19.28 44.68 15.48
N LEU A 597 19.09 44.64 14.16
CA LEU A 597 19.50 45.68 13.21
C LEU A 597 19.06 47.11 13.60
N PRO A 598 17.83 47.35 14.06
CA PRO A 598 17.40 48.69 14.50
C PRO A 598 17.95 49.11 15.87
N ILE A 599 18.42 48.16 16.69
CA ILE A 599 18.85 48.38 18.09
C ILE A 599 20.38 48.51 18.20
N SER A 600 21.13 47.67 17.49
CA SER A 600 22.60 47.61 17.54
C SER A 600 23.18 47.09 16.23
N TRP A 601 23.76 48.00 15.45
CA TRP A 601 24.38 47.66 14.18
C TRP A 601 25.64 46.78 14.37
N GLN A 602 26.38 46.95 15.48
CA GLN A 602 27.59 46.19 15.79
C GLN A 602 27.29 44.72 16.13
N ALA A 603 26.27 44.48 16.97
CA ALA A 603 25.81 43.12 17.29
C ALA A 603 25.25 42.42 16.04
N SER A 604 24.54 43.17 15.19
CA SER A 604 24.01 42.68 13.91
C SER A 604 25.11 42.32 12.92
N LEU A 605 26.18 43.13 12.83
CA LEU A 605 27.34 42.86 11.98
C LEU A 605 28.04 41.57 12.42
N GLY A 606 28.24 41.38 13.73
CA GLY A 606 28.83 40.14 14.26
C GLY A 606 28.04 38.88 13.88
N LEU A 607 26.70 38.94 13.96
CA LEU A 607 25.83 37.84 13.56
C LEU A 607 25.80 37.60 12.04
N VAL A 608 25.86 38.66 11.22
CA VAL A 608 25.98 38.55 9.76
C VAL A 608 27.31 37.92 9.37
N LEU A 609 28.41 38.33 10.01
CA LEU A 609 29.73 37.75 9.80
C LEU A 609 29.75 36.28 10.25
N LEU A 610 29.12 35.94 11.36
CA LEU A 610 28.96 34.56 11.81
C LEU A 610 28.15 33.74 10.80
N ALA A 611 27.02 34.27 10.30
CA ALA A 611 26.22 33.61 9.26
C ALA A 611 27.04 33.35 7.99
N ALA A 612 27.78 34.36 7.52
CA ALA A 612 28.65 34.27 6.35
C ALA A 612 29.77 33.24 6.57
N LEU A 613 30.41 33.24 7.76
CA LEU A 613 31.42 32.25 8.13
C LEU A 613 30.84 30.83 8.14
N THR A 614 29.67 30.64 8.74
CA THR A 614 29.00 29.33 8.81
C THR A 614 28.64 28.82 7.41
N LEU A 615 28.14 29.70 6.54
CA LEU A 615 27.86 29.40 5.14
C LEU A 615 29.14 29.01 4.38
N CYS A 616 30.23 29.75 4.57
CA CYS A 616 31.55 29.44 3.99
C CYS A 616 32.07 28.08 4.47
N ILE A 617 31.96 27.79 5.77
CA ILE A 617 32.32 26.49 6.36
C ILE A 617 31.47 25.38 5.73
N GLU A 618 30.14 25.55 5.65
CA GLU A 618 29.26 24.53 5.07
C GLU A 618 29.55 24.29 3.59
N CYS A 619 29.74 25.36 2.81
CA CYS A 619 30.16 25.26 1.40
C CYS A 619 31.50 24.53 1.29
N GLY A 620 32.46 24.86 2.15
CA GLY A 620 33.78 24.21 2.22
C GLY A 620 33.68 22.72 2.58
N VAL A 621 32.85 22.37 3.58
CA VAL A 621 32.61 20.98 3.99
C VAL A 621 31.93 20.21 2.86
N LYS A 622 30.90 20.76 2.21
CA LYS A 622 30.24 20.11 1.07
C LYS A 622 31.18 19.94 -0.11
N LEU A 623 31.97 20.97 -0.44
CA LEU A 623 32.98 20.89 -1.50
C LEU A 623 34.03 19.81 -1.19
N ARG A 624 34.53 19.76 0.04
CA ARG A 624 35.46 18.70 0.50
C ARG A 624 34.82 17.32 0.45
N ARG A 625 33.56 17.16 0.86
CA ARG A 625 32.82 15.88 0.77
C ARG A 625 32.66 15.44 -0.69
N LEU A 626 32.22 16.33 -1.57
CA LEU A 626 32.08 16.09 -3.01
C LEU A 626 33.42 15.68 -3.64
N HIS A 627 34.49 16.43 -3.39
CA HIS A 627 35.85 16.08 -3.83
C HIS A 627 36.31 14.75 -3.22
N GLY A 628 35.95 14.49 -1.95
CA GLY A 628 36.21 13.26 -1.24
C GLY A 628 35.63 12.04 -1.95
N VAL A 629 34.43 12.18 -2.52
CA VAL A 629 33.76 11.15 -3.34
C VAL A 629 34.03 11.27 -4.84
N GLY A 630 34.95 12.15 -5.26
CA GLY A 630 35.38 12.26 -6.66
C GLY A 630 34.52 13.14 -7.56
N VAL A 631 33.48 13.80 -7.03
CA VAL A 631 32.62 14.74 -7.76
C VAL A 631 33.24 16.13 -7.73
N ARG A 632 33.53 16.71 -8.90
CA ARG A 632 33.99 18.09 -9.04
C ARG A 632 32.86 18.98 -9.53
N LEU A 633 32.39 19.87 -8.66
CA LEU A 633 31.46 20.95 -9.03
C LEU A 633 32.16 22.29 -8.84
N SER A 634 31.79 23.28 -9.65
CA SER A 634 32.26 24.64 -9.42
C SER A 634 31.78 25.17 -8.07
N ALA A 635 32.59 25.99 -7.41
CA ALA A 635 32.21 26.63 -6.15
C ALA A 635 30.86 27.37 -6.28
N ARG A 636 30.60 27.99 -7.43
CA ARG A 636 29.31 28.65 -7.73
C ARG A 636 28.12 27.69 -7.65
N LYS A 637 28.23 26.46 -8.19
CA LYS A 637 27.16 25.45 -8.11
C LYS A 637 26.91 24.98 -6.67
N VAL A 638 27.97 24.76 -5.90
CA VAL A 638 27.88 24.36 -4.48
C VAL A 638 27.24 25.47 -3.65
N VAL A 639 27.70 26.71 -3.80
CA VAL A 639 27.11 27.89 -3.14
C VAL A 639 25.63 28.02 -3.50
N ALA A 640 25.28 27.93 -4.79
CA ALA A 640 23.89 28.01 -5.23
C ALA A 640 23.03 26.88 -4.62
N ALA A 641 23.55 25.66 -4.49
CA ALA A 641 22.83 24.55 -3.87
C ALA A 641 22.64 24.73 -2.37
N VAL A 642 23.67 25.19 -1.64
CA VAL A 642 23.58 25.51 -0.21
C VAL A 642 22.59 26.65 0.01
N MET A 643 22.64 27.71 -0.80
CA MET A 643 21.67 28.80 -0.76
C MET A 643 20.24 28.32 -1.03
N ARG A 644 20.03 27.41 -2.00
CA ARG A 644 18.72 26.80 -2.23
C ARG A 644 18.24 26.00 -1.02
N GLN A 645 19.12 25.22 -0.38
CA GLN A 645 18.78 24.44 0.81
C GLN A 645 18.35 25.36 1.96
N HIS A 646 19.10 26.43 2.24
CA HIS A 646 18.73 27.39 3.28
C HIS A 646 17.50 28.21 2.92
N GLY A 647 17.33 28.56 1.64
CA GLY A 647 16.10 29.21 1.14
C GLY A 647 14.87 28.33 1.31
N ALA A 648 14.97 27.04 0.99
CA ALA A 648 13.90 26.05 1.24
C ALA A 648 13.65 25.90 2.74
N GLY A 649 14.70 25.83 3.56
CA GLY A 649 14.60 25.81 5.02
C GLY A 649 13.88 27.03 5.58
N LEU A 650 14.21 28.23 5.10
CA LEU A 650 13.56 29.49 5.50
C LEU A 650 12.10 29.55 5.05
N TYR A 651 11.79 29.07 3.84
CA TYR A 651 10.41 28.92 3.37
C TYR A 651 9.61 27.97 4.27
N HIS A 652 10.14 26.79 4.59
CA HIS A 652 9.46 25.82 5.45
C HIS A 652 9.32 26.32 6.89
N LEU A 653 10.35 26.98 7.43
CA LEU A 653 10.28 27.62 8.73
C LEU A 653 9.21 28.72 8.74
N GLY A 654 9.23 29.63 7.76
CA GLY A 654 8.24 30.69 7.62
C GLY A 654 6.82 30.15 7.46
N SER A 655 6.61 29.17 6.58
CA SER A 655 5.30 28.54 6.37
C SER A 655 4.77 27.89 7.64
N ASN A 656 5.61 27.20 8.43
CA ASN A 656 5.21 26.61 9.70
C ASN A 656 4.96 27.68 10.78
N VAL A 657 5.88 28.64 10.94
CA VAL A 657 5.77 29.66 11.99
C VAL A 657 4.54 30.53 11.75
N VAL A 658 4.37 31.04 10.53
CA VAL A 658 3.25 31.93 10.19
C VAL A 658 1.91 31.22 10.29
N ARG A 659 1.85 29.92 9.97
CA ARG A 659 0.61 29.12 10.08
C ARG A 659 0.08 28.98 11.50
N TYR A 660 0.93 29.10 12.54
CA TYR A 660 0.50 28.93 13.95
C TYR A 660 0.67 30.18 14.80
N TYR A 661 1.63 31.04 14.47
CA TYR A 661 2.11 32.09 15.38
C TYR A 661 2.10 33.49 14.77
N SER A 662 1.56 33.71 13.56
CA SER A 662 1.56 35.05 12.97
C SER A 662 0.85 36.10 13.83
N LEU A 663 -0.35 35.79 14.37
CA LEU A 663 -1.11 36.72 15.22
C LEU A 663 -0.38 37.04 16.54
N PRO A 664 0.07 36.06 17.35
CA PRO A 664 0.81 36.38 18.57
C PRO A 664 2.15 37.05 18.29
N LEU A 665 2.85 36.73 17.19
CA LEU A 665 4.09 37.40 16.81
C LEU A 665 3.87 38.86 16.38
N LEU A 666 2.78 39.14 15.66
CA LEU A 666 2.38 40.51 15.33
C LEU A 666 2.02 41.29 16.59
N GLY A 667 1.27 40.70 17.52
CA GLY A 667 0.98 41.30 18.83
C GLY A 667 2.24 41.59 19.64
N ALA A 668 3.17 40.63 19.72
CA ALA A 668 4.46 40.80 20.38
C ALA A 668 5.30 41.91 19.75
N SER A 669 5.21 42.09 18.43
CA SER A 669 5.92 43.17 17.72
C SER A 669 5.40 44.58 18.06
N LEU A 670 4.17 44.71 18.59
CA LEU A 670 3.69 45.99 19.10
C LEU A 670 4.38 46.36 20.43
N LEU A 671 4.69 45.36 21.25
CA LEU A 671 5.41 45.54 22.52
C LEU A 671 6.92 45.66 22.31
N TRP A 672 7.44 45.01 21.27
CA TRP A 672 8.85 45.05 20.87
C TRP A 672 8.95 45.36 19.36
N PRO A 673 8.92 46.65 18.96
CA PRO A 673 8.93 47.07 17.56
C PRO A 673 10.07 46.50 16.73
N ALA A 674 11.20 46.22 17.36
CA ALA A 674 12.33 45.59 16.70
C ALA A 674 12.01 44.18 16.18
N LEU A 675 11.05 43.43 16.71
CA LEU A 675 10.64 42.12 16.16
C LEU A 675 9.94 42.23 14.80
N LEU A 676 9.36 43.39 14.47
CA LEU A 676 8.49 43.57 13.31
C LEU A 676 9.16 43.20 11.97
N PRO A 677 10.41 43.59 11.65
CA PRO A 677 11.05 43.22 10.39
C PRO A 677 11.19 41.71 10.18
N SER A 678 11.50 40.94 11.23
CA SER A 678 11.57 39.47 11.16
C SER A 678 10.20 38.85 10.89
N VAL A 679 9.18 39.33 11.61
CA VAL A 679 7.81 38.84 11.46
C VAL A 679 7.30 39.15 10.04
N LEU A 680 7.50 40.36 9.54
CA LEU A 680 7.17 40.74 8.16
C LEU A 680 7.92 39.90 7.12
N THR A 681 9.20 39.62 7.35
CA THR A 681 10.01 38.76 6.46
C THR A 681 9.41 37.35 6.37
N LEU A 682 9.07 36.74 7.50
CA LEU A 682 8.43 35.43 7.53
C LEU A 682 7.02 35.45 6.92
N LEU A 683 6.28 36.56 7.03
CA LEU A 683 4.96 36.72 6.42
C LEU A 683 5.00 36.88 4.90
N VAL A 684 6.06 37.46 4.35
CA VAL A 684 6.18 37.76 2.91
C VAL A 684 6.82 36.61 2.13
N ILE A 685 7.82 35.93 2.69
CA ILE A 685 8.56 34.88 1.95
C ILE A 685 7.65 33.76 1.44
N PRO A 686 6.81 33.09 2.27
CA PRO A 686 5.96 32.00 1.82
C PRO A 686 4.99 32.36 0.69
N PRO A 687 4.18 33.43 0.76
CA PRO A 687 3.25 33.76 -0.32
C PRO A 687 3.96 34.18 -1.62
N VAL A 688 5.11 34.84 -1.55
CA VAL A 688 5.90 35.20 -2.75
C VAL A 688 6.49 33.96 -3.42
N VAL A 689 7.02 33.03 -2.63
CA VAL A 689 7.56 31.75 -3.14
C VAL A 689 6.44 30.91 -3.74
N ASP A 690 5.32 30.77 -3.05
CA ASP A 690 4.16 30.01 -3.52
C ASP A 690 3.55 30.62 -4.78
N HIS A 691 3.43 31.95 -4.89
CA HIS A 691 2.95 32.61 -6.11
C HIS A 691 3.83 32.29 -7.32
N LYS A 692 5.15 32.33 -7.16
CA LYS A 692 6.10 31.97 -8.24
C LYS A 692 6.05 30.49 -8.61
N ARG A 693 5.88 29.60 -7.63
CA ARG A 693 5.86 28.15 -7.81
C ARG A 693 4.55 27.68 -8.44
N LEU A 694 3.43 28.15 -7.90
CA LEU A 694 2.08 27.68 -8.25
C LEU A 694 1.49 28.44 -9.43
N ARG A 695 1.99 29.64 -9.73
CA ARG A 695 1.54 30.49 -10.86
C ARG A 695 0.01 30.66 -10.91
N PRO A 696 -0.64 31.09 -9.80
CA PRO A 696 -2.08 31.27 -9.78
C PRO A 696 -2.52 32.36 -10.77
N LYS A 697 -3.76 32.28 -11.24
CA LYS A 697 -4.39 33.28 -12.14
C LYS A 697 -4.79 34.56 -11.38
N MET A 698 -3.84 35.18 -10.66
CA MET A 698 -4.05 36.44 -9.92
C MET A 698 -2.74 37.17 -9.63
N THR A 699 -2.85 38.44 -9.21
CA THR A 699 -1.70 39.24 -8.77
C THR A 699 -1.10 38.71 -7.47
N VAL A 700 0.21 38.91 -7.28
CA VAL A 700 0.90 38.54 -6.02
C VAL A 700 0.27 39.21 -4.80
N THR A 701 -0.24 40.44 -4.95
CA THR A 701 -0.92 41.18 -3.89
C THR A 701 -2.24 40.55 -3.49
N SER A 702 -3.08 40.16 -4.46
CA SER A 702 -4.35 39.47 -4.20
C SER A 702 -4.09 38.09 -3.58
N PHE A 703 -3.07 37.39 -4.07
CA PHE A 703 -2.66 36.09 -3.54
C PHE A 703 -2.20 36.19 -2.09
N ALA A 704 -1.30 37.13 -1.77
CA ALA A 704 -0.80 37.34 -0.43
C ALA A 704 -1.92 37.73 0.56
N TYR A 705 -2.87 38.58 0.13
CA TYR A 705 -4.04 38.91 0.95
C TYR A 705 -4.86 37.67 1.33
N LEU A 706 -5.20 36.82 0.35
CA LEU A 706 -5.96 35.58 0.61
C LEU A 706 -5.15 34.59 1.45
N TYR A 707 -3.85 34.48 1.19
CA TYR A 707 -2.91 33.67 1.97
C TYR A 707 -2.92 34.06 3.44
N TRP A 708 -2.74 35.34 3.77
CA TRP A 708 -2.76 35.80 5.17
C TRP A 708 -4.15 35.66 5.80
N SER A 709 -5.22 35.90 5.03
CA SER A 709 -6.59 35.75 5.52
C SER A 709 -6.88 34.29 5.89
N GLU A 710 -6.51 33.33 5.03
CA GLU A 710 -6.59 31.89 5.29
C GLU A 710 -5.85 31.51 6.59
N LEU A 711 -4.61 31.98 6.75
CA LEU A 711 -3.79 31.66 7.91
C LEU A 711 -4.37 32.22 9.19
N ALA A 712 -4.84 33.47 9.16
CA ALA A 712 -5.47 34.10 10.32
C ALA A 712 -6.72 33.32 10.75
N ALA A 713 -7.57 32.95 9.78
CA ALA A 713 -8.75 32.14 10.04
C ALA A 713 -8.39 30.76 10.62
N TYR A 714 -7.42 30.07 10.01
CA TYR A 714 -6.93 28.78 10.50
C TYR A 714 -6.37 28.88 11.92
N GLN A 715 -5.58 29.90 12.24
CA GLN A 715 -5.05 30.13 13.60
C GLN A 715 -6.18 30.34 14.61
N ILE A 716 -7.15 31.20 14.30
CA ILE A 716 -8.32 31.40 15.17
C ILE A 716 -9.01 30.06 15.43
N GLY A 717 -9.12 29.21 14.40
CA GLY A 717 -9.54 27.81 14.52
C GLY A 717 -8.74 27.01 15.54
N VAL A 718 -7.42 26.96 15.38
CA VAL A 718 -6.50 26.22 16.28
C VAL A 718 -6.66 26.68 17.73
N TRP A 719 -6.68 27.99 17.99
CA TRP A 719 -6.85 28.54 19.33
C TRP A 719 -8.22 28.17 19.93
N ARG A 720 -9.30 28.23 19.14
CA ARG A 720 -10.63 27.77 19.56
C ARG A 720 -10.64 26.27 19.89
N GLY A 721 -9.98 25.45 19.08
CA GLY A 721 -9.80 24.01 19.33
C GLY A 721 -9.04 23.74 20.63
N CYS A 722 -7.91 24.42 20.83
CA CYS A 722 -7.10 24.35 22.05
C CYS A 722 -7.92 24.70 23.30
N LEU A 723 -8.76 25.75 23.24
CA LEU A 723 -9.64 26.14 24.33
C LEU A 723 -10.73 25.09 24.60
N LYS A 724 -11.40 24.60 23.54
CA LYS A 724 -12.44 23.56 23.63
C LYS A 724 -11.91 22.29 24.30
N TRP A 725 -10.73 21.84 23.90
CA TRP A 725 -10.11 20.60 24.37
C TRP A 725 -9.13 20.78 25.54
N ARG A 726 -9.02 22.00 26.09
CA ARG A 726 -8.15 22.34 27.23
C ARG A 726 -6.70 21.86 27.06
N THR A 727 -6.15 22.06 25.87
CA THR A 727 -4.79 21.62 25.52
C THR A 727 -4.06 22.68 24.72
N ILE A 728 -2.74 22.77 24.89
CA ILE A 728 -1.86 23.63 24.09
C ILE A 728 -0.97 22.83 23.14
N ARG A 729 -1.16 21.50 23.07
CA ARG A 729 -0.32 20.60 22.25
C ARG A 729 -0.14 21.09 20.80
N PRO A 730 -1.18 21.54 20.08
CA PRO A 730 -1.02 22.05 18.71
C PRO A 730 -0.09 23.25 18.58
N LEU A 731 0.07 24.03 19.65
CA LEU A 731 0.90 25.22 19.69
C LEU A 731 2.35 24.93 20.10
N ILE A 732 2.68 23.68 20.46
CA ILE A 732 4.04 23.28 20.87
C ILE A 732 4.65 22.39 19.77
N PRO A 733 5.56 22.92 18.94
CA PRO A 733 6.17 22.14 17.87
C PRO A 733 7.28 21.25 18.43
N LYS A 734 7.47 20.06 17.84
CA LYS A 734 8.70 19.30 18.07
C LYS A 734 9.80 19.90 17.20
N LEU A 735 10.83 20.47 17.83
CA LEU A 735 11.94 21.06 17.08
C LEU A 735 12.93 19.97 16.67
N ARG A 736 13.32 19.98 15.39
CA ARG A 736 14.43 19.17 14.87
C ARG A 736 15.41 20.08 14.15
N PHE A 737 16.63 20.15 14.65
CA PHE A 737 17.70 20.93 14.03
C PHE A 737 18.28 20.11 12.86
N SER A 738 18.40 20.74 11.68
CA SER A 738 19.06 20.10 10.54
C SER A 738 20.55 19.91 10.88
N ARG A 739 21.02 18.66 10.85
CA ARG A 739 22.46 18.35 10.96
C ARG A 739 23.20 18.66 9.67
#